data_AF-A0A1Y4BD58-F1
#
_entry.id   AF-A0A1Y4BD58-F1
#
_cell.length_a   1.000
_cell.length_b   1.000
_cell.length_c   1.000
_cell.angle_alpha   90.00
_cell.angle_beta   90.00
_cell.angle_gamma   90.00
#
_symmetry.space_group_name_H-M   'P 1'
#
loop_
_entity.id
_entity.type
_entity.pdbx_description
1 polymer ?
#
loop_
_entity_poly.entity_id
_entity_poly.type
_entity_poly.pdbx_seq_one_letter_code
_entity_poly.pdbx_strand_id
1 'polypeptide(L)'
;MERKMEKMKRIIRYIIKGLKMTLREGVLVTLYFWNEKKRTFAAEKNEYEKWIEQNEKKAKEQKKLDYQPLISVVIPVYNVPENMLVECIESIFHQTYMNWQLCLADDNSSWESMREILKKYEKDPRVRVVYRKENGHISRATNSAIELADGEFIAFMDCDDLIPENALYEVALKLNENPSYDFIYTDEDKIDEKGEVRWEPHFKPDWSPDTLMTMMYTSHLGVYRTSIVKELGGLRVGYEGSQDYDFTLRFVEKTSPDRIAHIPKVLYHWRQREGSTAVTPEAKPYVFEASRKACEEAIKRRHIEGKVDDELKLYQAHVTYYNSSNPLVSIIIPSKDNFNVYKRCVDTLHQLTEYANYEIIHVDNGSNEENRRNYENLDKKYHHIYMYEKMEFNFSKMCNIGAEKAKGEFLLFLNDDIEIFKKDWLSILVGQASLDYVGAVGAKLYYPNSTIIQHCGIINIQQGPVHMFGGCDDKNLYYFGRNRLDFNVIAVTGACLMVDKMKFQEIGGFDEKLAVTYNDVDLCFKLLEHGYYNVIRNDAILYHHESISRGNDVLDDKKMRRLIQERENLYKKHPKYYYRDPFYSPNLSQVHNDFRIYVKGNGENKPTMNHVKKIDSFDKEFKLDSRIRAKFDCISIDCWDYIFLQGYAFFENRINNNKRISQLLFEGETETLLIDTNKIYRPDLRVLANTRKYVNLTGWNCYLDSEEFHDKKYIMRIILDGKLADVEEELEL
;
A
#
# COMPACT_ATOMS: atom_id res chain seq x y z
N MET A 1 23.05 36.22 0.98
CA MET A 1 24.14 35.52 0.24
C MET A 1 24.09 34.01 0.45
N GLU A 2 23.88 33.55 1.69
CA GLU A 2 23.82 32.12 2.03
C GLU A 2 22.75 31.34 1.26
N ARG A 3 21.51 31.84 1.12
CA ARG A 3 20.48 31.20 0.28
C ARG A 3 20.89 31.00 -1.20
N LYS A 4 21.65 31.94 -1.77
CA LYS A 4 22.21 31.78 -3.13
C LYS A 4 23.32 30.72 -3.15
N MET A 5 24.12 30.66 -2.09
CA MET A 5 25.19 29.69 -1.92
C MET A 5 24.64 28.26 -1.68
N GLU A 6 23.53 28.14 -0.95
CA GLU A 6 22.79 26.89 -0.70
C GLU A 6 22.19 26.34 -2.01
N LYS A 7 21.57 27.22 -2.81
CA LYS A 7 21.04 26.90 -4.13
C LYS A 7 22.17 26.47 -5.08
N MET A 8 23.32 27.14 -5.03
CA MET A 8 24.52 26.77 -5.79
C MET A 8 25.07 25.40 -5.36
N LYS A 9 25.21 25.13 -4.05
CA LYS A 9 25.63 23.84 -3.50
C LYS A 9 24.67 22.70 -3.88
N ARG A 10 23.37 22.98 -3.93
CA ARG A 10 22.34 22.03 -4.37
C ARG A 10 22.49 21.71 -5.86
N ILE A 11 22.68 22.74 -6.70
CA ILE A 11 22.94 22.58 -8.14
C ILE A 11 24.23 21.77 -8.37
N ILE A 12 25.31 22.08 -7.64
CA ILE A 12 26.59 21.37 -7.71
C ILE A 12 26.41 19.89 -7.31
N ARG A 13 25.68 19.59 -6.23
CA ARG A 13 25.36 18.20 -5.84
C ARG A 13 24.59 17.45 -6.93
N TYR A 14 23.64 18.11 -7.59
CA TYR A 14 22.91 17.52 -8.71
C TYR A 14 23.80 17.27 -9.93
N ILE A 15 24.69 18.20 -10.26
CA ILE A 15 25.69 18.04 -11.32
C ILE A 15 26.62 16.87 -11.01
N ILE A 16 27.11 16.76 -9.76
CA ILE A 16 27.96 15.65 -9.31
C ILE A 16 27.20 14.32 -9.37
N LYS A 17 25.93 14.27 -8.95
CA LYS A 17 25.10 13.05 -9.02
C LYS A 17 24.87 12.64 -10.48
N GLY A 18 24.59 13.59 -11.37
CA GLY A 18 24.47 13.36 -12.81
C GLY A 18 25.78 12.89 -13.45
N LEU A 19 26.92 13.45 -13.06
CA LEU A 19 28.25 13.02 -13.50
C LEU A 19 28.58 11.60 -13.01
N LYS A 20 28.32 11.28 -11.74
CA LYS A 20 28.50 9.93 -11.18
C LYS A 20 27.63 8.90 -11.90
N MET A 21 26.36 9.23 -12.17
CA MET A 21 25.46 8.37 -12.93
C MET A 21 25.92 8.23 -14.39
N THR A 22 26.41 9.29 -15.01
CA THR A 22 26.99 9.25 -16.36
C THR A 22 28.22 8.35 -16.43
N LEU A 23 29.09 8.38 -15.42
CA LEU A 23 30.27 7.53 -15.31
C LEU A 23 29.91 6.05 -15.08
N ARG A 24 28.84 5.77 -14.33
CA ARG A 24 28.42 4.41 -13.96
C ARG A 24 27.49 3.74 -14.99
N GLU A 25 26.59 4.52 -15.56
CA GLU A 25 25.44 4.04 -16.33
C GLU A 25 25.40 4.58 -17.78
N GLY A 26 26.25 5.57 -18.08
CA GLY A 26 26.34 6.22 -19.38
C GLY A 26 25.43 7.47 -19.50
N VAL A 27 25.78 8.36 -20.43
CA VAL A 27 25.10 9.65 -20.65
C VAL A 27 23.60 9.48 -20.92
N LEU A 28 23.21 8.41 -21.61
CA LEU A 28 21.81 8.17 -22.00
C LEU A 28 20.91 7.84 -20.80
N VAL A 29 21.42 7.08 -19.83
CA VAL A 29 20.71 6.80 -18.57
C VAL A 29 20.53 8.08 -17.77
N THR A 30 21.56 8.93 -17.74
CA THR A 30 21.48 10.24 -17.08
C THR A 30 20.43 11.14 -17.73
N LEU A 31 20.37 11.18 -19.06
CA LEU A 31 19.37 11.95 -19.80
C LEU A 31 17.95 11.40 -19.60
N TYR A 32 17.78 10.06 -19.57
CA TYR A 32 16.51 9.40 -19.26
C TYR A 32 15.94 9.89 -17.93
N PHE A 33 16.72 9.77 -16.83
CA PHE A 33 16.27 10.20 -15.51
C PHE A 33 16.07 11.71 -15.39
N TRP A 34 16.80 12.51 -16.17
CA TRP A 34 16.58 13.96 -16.20
C TRP A 34 15.26 14.31 -16.88
N ASN A 35 14.92 13.63 -17.97
CA ASN A 35 13.64 13.79 -18.66
C ASN A 35 12.47 13.25 -17.84
N GLU A 36 12.62 12.09 -17.19
CA GLU A 36 11.62 11.59 -16.23
C GLU A 36 11.38 12.58 -15.10
N LYS A 37 12.45 13.13 -14.50
CA LYS A 37 12.32 14.18 -13.48
C LYS A 37 11.59 15.41 -14.00
N LYS A 38 11.86 15.86 -15.22
CA LYS A 38 11.11 17.00 -15.79
C LYS A 38 9.62 16.69 -15.98
N ARG A 39 9.26 15.42 -16.28
CA ARG A 39 7.87 14.97 -16.35
C ARG A 39 7.21 14.88 -14.97
N THR A 40 7.87 14.28 -13.98
CA THR A 40 7.34 14.16 -12.60
C THR A 40 7.17 15.51 -11.90
N PHE A 41 8.11 16.45 -12.05
CA PHE A 41 8.02 17.77 -11.40
C PHE A 41 6.92 18.70 -11.95
N ALA A 42 6.33 18.40 -13.11
CA ALA A 42 5.24 19.18 -13.69
C ALA A 42 3.85 18.51 -13.52
N ALA A 43 3.79 17.24 -13.13
CA ALA A 43 2.57 16.43 -13.09
C ALA A 43 1.87 16.42 -11.71
N GLU A 44 2.60 16.23 -10.60
CA GLU A 44 1.98 15.99 -9.27
C GLU A 44 1.12 17.15 -8.74
N LYS A 45 1.54 18.41 -8.95
CA LYS A 45 0.76 19.58 -8.49
C LYS A 45 -0.54 19.76 -9.30
N ASN A 46 -0.51 19.36 -10.58
CA ASN A 46 -1.64 19.51 -11.50
C ASN A 46 -2.69 18.40 -11.30
N GLU A 47 -2.27 17.19 -10.88
CA GLU A 47 -3.20 16.07 -10.64
C GLU A 47 -4.08 16.30 -9.42
N TYR A 48 -3.52 16.78 -8.30
CA TYR A 48 -4.34 17.02 -7.11
C TYR A 48 -5.30 18.20 -7.28
N GLU A 49 -4.86 19.29 -7.92
CA GLU A 49 -5.74 20.41 -8.27
C GLU A 49 -6.93 19.93 -9.13
N LYS A 50 -6.69 19.08 -10.14
CA LYS A 50 -7.77 18.44 -10.92
C LYS A 50 -8.66 17.53 -10.07
N TRP A 51 -8.09 16.75 -9.16
CA TRP A 51 -8.86 15.89 -8.25
C TRP A 51 -9.81 16.74 -7.39
N ILE A 52 -9.33 17.84 -6.80
CA ILE A 52 -10.14 18.78 -6.00
C ILE A 52 -11.30 19.29 -6.84
N GLU A 53 -11.02 19.78 -8.04
CA GLU A 53 -12.04 20.31 -8.94
C GLU A 53 -13.14 19.29 -9.30
N GLN A 54 -12.82 18.01 -9.37
CA GLN A 54 -13.77 16.97 -9.77
C GLN A 54 -14.59 16.43 -8.60
N ASN A 55 -13.97 16.31 -7.43
CA ASN A 55 -14.56 15.62 -6.29
C ASN A 55 -15.24 16.57 -5.30
N GLU A 56 -14.77 17.82 -5.18
CA GLU A 56 -15.27 18.75 -4.17
C GLU A 56 -16.35 19.71 -4.69
N LYS A 57 -16.48 19.92 -6.02
CA LYS A 57 -17.53 20.81 -6.60
C LYS A 57 -18.97 20.38 -6.28
N LYS A 58 -19.20 19.10 -5.92
CA LYS A 58 -20.53 18.53 -5.62
C LYS A 58 -20.98 18.66 -4.16
N ALA A 59 -20.14 19.17 -3.26
CA ALA A 59 -20.40 19.22 -1.82
C ALA A 59 -21.61 20.09 -1.39
N LYS A 60 -22.17 20.91 -2.31
CA LYS A 60 -23.24 21.87 -2.00
C LYS A 60 -24.66 21.28 -2.03
N GLU A 61 -24.87 20.09 -2.57
CA GLU A 61 -26.19 19.45 -2.59
C GLU A 61 -26.43 18.65 -1.31
N GLN A 62 -27.22 19.20 -0.39
CA GLN A 62 -27.46 18.61 0.92
C GLN A 62 -28.90 18.20 1.12
N LYS A 63 -29.08 17.04 1.73
CA LYS A 63 -30.39 16.51 2.12
C LYS A 63 -30.63 16.83 3.59
N LYS A 64 -31.90 16.99 3.95
CA LYS A 64 -32.28 17.07 5.36
C LYS A 64 -31.97 15.72 6.03
N LEU A 65 -31.27 15.76 7.17
CA LEU A 65 -30.93 14.59 7.97
C LEU A 65 -31.97 14.38 9.08
N ASP A 66 -32.27 13.12 9.41
CA ASP A 66 -33.22 12.77 10.47
C ASP A 66 -32.54 12.83 11.84
N TYR A 67 -31.33 12.28 11.94
CA TYR A 67 -30.49 12.39 13.13
C TYR A 67 -29.55 13.59 12.98
N GLN A 68 -29.66 14.55 13.89
CA GLN A 68 -28.87 15.79 13.88
C GLN A 68 -28.19 15.97 15.24
N PRO A 69 -27.15 15.18 15.57
CA PRO A 69 -26.44 15.31 16.84
C PRO A 69 -25.69 16.64 16.94
N LEU A 70 -25.65 17.22 18.14
CA LEU A 70 -24.80 18.39 18.39
C LEU A 70 -23.32 17.96 18.33
N ILE A 71 -22.53 18.60 17.45
CA ILE A 71 -21.08 18.38 17.34
C ILE A 71 -20.36 19.58 17.98
N SER A 72 -19.61 19.33 19.04
CA SER A 72 -18.76 20.34 19.69
C SER A 72 -17.36 20.32 19.07
N VAL A 73 -16.99 21.38 18.35
CA VAL A 73 -15.62 21.55 17.84
C VAL A 73 -14.76 22.15 18.94
N VAL A 74 -13.68 21.45 19.30
CA VAL A 74 -12.77 21.80 20.39
C VAL A 74 -11.45 22.30 19.80
N ILE A 75 -11.10 23.55 20.12
CA ILE A 75 -9.89 24.21 19.61
C ILE A 75 -9.08 24.82 20.76
N PRO A 76 -7.86 24.33 21.02
CA PRO A 76 -6.88 25.00 21.88
C PRO A 76 -6.21 26.17 21.12
N VAL A 77 -6.04 27.32 21.77
CA VAL A 77 -5.49 28.54 21.15
C VAL A 77 -4.26 29.03 21.93
N TYR A 78 -3.13 29.21 21.24
CA TYR A 78 -1.93 29.82 21.82
C TYR A 78 -1.07 30.54 20.77
N ASN A 79 -0.94 31.87 20.89
CA ASN A 79 -0.02 32.72 20.09
C ASN A 79 0.04 32.35 18.59
N VAL A 80 -1.12 32.36 17.93
CA VAL A 80 -1.28 32.05 16.50
C VAL A 80 -1.51 33.34 15.69
N PRO A 81 -1.04 33.45 14.43
CA PRO A 81 -1.33 34.62 13.61
C PRO A 81 -2.83 34.91 13.50
N GLU A 82 -3.19 36.19 13.59
CA GLU A 82 -4.59 36.64 13.67
C GLU A 82 -5.43 36.16 12.49
N ASN A 83 -4.89 36.22 11.27
CA ASN A 83 -5.60 35.79 10.07
C ASN A 83 -5.89 34.28 10.10
N MET A 84 -4.96 33.46 10.60
CA MET A 84 -5.14 32.01 10.65
C MET A 84 -6.21 31.62 11.67
N LEU A 85 -6.20 32.24 12.87
CA LEU A 85 -7.24 32.01 13.87
C LEU A 85 -8.62 32.43 13.37
N VAL A 86 -8.68 33.57 12.69
CA VAL A 86 -9.93 34.05 12.07
C VAL A 86 -10.38 33.07 10.99
N GLU A 87 -9.52 32.66 10.06
CA GLU A 87 -9.85 31.67 9.00
C GLU A 87 -10.31 30.33 9.61
N CYS A 88 -9.64 29.85 10.66
CA CYS A 88 -10.00 28.65 11.41
C CYS A 88 -11.42 28.76 11.97
N ILE A 89 -11.72 29.82 12.74
CA ILE A 89 -13.06 30.03 13.32
C ILE A 89 -14.10 30.22 12.22
N GLU A 90 -13.83 31.03 11.20
CA GLU A 90 -14.77 31.27 10.10
C GLU A 90 -15.06 29.99 9.31
N SER A 91 -14.11 29.05 9.18
CA SER A 91 -14.37 27.75 8.53
C SER A 91 -15.44 26.92 9.25
N ILE A 92 -15.63 27.13 10.56
CA ILE A 92 -16.70 26.53 11.36
C ILE A 92 -18.02 27.29 11.16
N PHE A 93 -17.97 28.63 11.11
CA PHE A 93 -19.16 29.45 10.85
C PHE A 93 -19.74 29.23 9.46
N HIS A 94 -18.90 28.88 8.48
CA HIS A 94 -19.32 28.49 7.13
C HIS A 94 -19.77 27.04 7.00
N GLN A 95 -19.82 26.27 8.10
CA GLN A 95 -20.37 24.92 8.06
C GLN A 95 -21.85 24.96 7.69
N THR A 96 -22.17 24.13 6.72
CA THR A 96 -23.51 23.93 6.18
C THR A 96 -24.41 23.10 7.11
N TYR A 97 -23.81 22.22 7.92
CA TYR A 97 -24.48 21.62 9.06
C TYR A 97 -24.59 22.65 10.18
N MET A 98 -25.80 22.90 10.70
CA MET A 98 -26.04 24.02 11.62
C MET A 98 -26.00 23.66 13.10
N ASN A 99 -26.08 22.37 13.46
CA ASN A 99 -26.14 21.92 14.85
C ASN A 99 -24.74 21.66 15.42
N TRP A 100 -23.95 22.72 15.54
CA TRP A 100 -22.61 22.69 16.12
C TRP A 100 -22.46 23.66 17.29
N GLN A 101 -21.45 23.41 18.11
CA GLN A 101 -20.96 24.29 19.16
C GLN A 101 -19.44 24.46 18.98
N LEU A 102 -18.91 25.66 19.22
CA LEU A 102 -17.48 25.95 19.17
C LEU A 102 -16.96 26.18 20.59
N CYS A 103 -16.02 25.35 21.03
CA CYS A 103 -15.39 25.39 22.34
C CYS A 103 -13.91 25.76 22.20
N LEU A 104 -13.55 26.96 22.66
CA LEU A 104 -12.21 27.53 22.53
C LEU A 104 -11.53 27.62 23.90
N ALA A 105 -10.26 27.24 23.99
CA ALA A 105 -9.45 27.45 25.18
C ALA A 105 -8.21 28.28 24.85
N ASP A 106 -8.21 29.55 25.29
CA ASP A 106 -7.00 30.38 25.27
C ASP A 106 -6.03 29.88 26.34
N ASP A 107 -4.92 29.29 25.92
CA ASP A 107 -3.89 28.70 26.79
C ASP A 107 -2.93 29.76 27.33
N ASN A 108 -3.52 30.84 27.85
CA ASN A 108 -2.80 32.01 28.35
C ASN A 108 -1.90 32.65 27.28
N SER A 109 -2.46 32.97 26.12
CA SER A 109 -1.75 33.66 25.04
C SER A 109 -1.15 34.98 25.53
N SER A 110 0.09 35.24 25.11
CA SER A 110 0.80 36.49 25.39
C SER A 110 0.43 37.62 24.43
N TRP A 111 -0.18 37.30 23.29
CA TRP A 111 -0.59 38.28 22.29
C TRP A 111 -1.99 38.77 22.62
N GLU A 112 -2.13 40.07 22.95
CA GLU A 112 -3.42 40.67 23.33
C GLU A 112 -4.49 40.48 22.24
N SER A 113 -4.09 40.48 20.97
CA SER A 113 -5.00 40.26 19.84
C SER A 113 -5.72 38.92 19.88
N MET A 114 -5.16 37.88 20.50
CA MET A 114 -5.86 36.60 20.67
C MET A 114 -7.12 36.78 21.53
N ARG A 115 -7.01 37.50 22.66
CA ARG A 115 -8.14 37.78 23.54
C ARG A 115 -9.18 38.65 22.86
N GLU A 116 -8.75 39.66 22.09
CA GLU A 116 -9.65 40.54 21.34
C GLU A 116 -10.46 39.78 20.28
N ILE A 117 -9.80 38.92 19.50
CA ILE A 117 -10.44 38.06 18.49
C ILE A 117 -11.44 37.12 19.16
N LEU A 118 -11.03 36.40 20.21
CA LEU A 118 -11.92 35.46 20.89
C LEU A 118 -13.17 36.14 21.48
N LYS A 119 -13.02 37.31 22.12
CA LYS A 119 -14.15 38.10 22.64
C LYS A 119 -15.12 38.56 21.56
N LYS A 120 -14.64 38.75 20.31
CA LYS A 120 -15.51 39.10 19.18
C LYS A 120 -16.44 37.94 18.85
N TYR A 121 -15.92 36.71 18.81
CA TYR A 121 -16.68 35.51 18.47
C TYR A 121 -17.54 34.97 19.62
N GLU A 122 -17.11 35.18 20.87
CA GLU A 122 -17.86 34.80 22.09
C GLU A 122 -19.26 35.46 22.17
N LYS A 123 -19.53 36.47 21.34
CA LYS A 123 -20.87 37.08 21.21
C LYS A 123 -21.90 36.16 20.56
N ASP A 124 -21.47 35.17 19.77
CA ASP A 124 -22.37 34.16 19.21
C ASP A 124 -22.68 33.10 20.29
N PRO A 125 -23.96 32.78 20.57
CA PRO A 125 -24.33 31.85 21.64
C PRO A 125 -23.84 30.41 21.44
N ARG A 126 -23.40 30.04 20.24
CA ARG A 126 -22.81 28.73 19.94
C ARG A 126 -21.32 28.67 20.30
N VAL A 127 -20.69 29.81 20.60
CA VAL A 127 -19.26 29.90 20.92
C VAL A 127 -19.09 30.01 22.43
N ARG A 128 -18.21 29.17 22.98
CA ARG A 128 -17.78 29.21 24.38
C ARG A 128 -16.28 29.34 24.45
N VAL A 129 -15.80 30.26 25.28
CA VAL A 129 -14.37 30.50 25.45
C VAL A 129 -13.99 30.33 26.92
N VAL A 130 -12.90 29.62 27.18
CA VAL A 130 -12.23 29.61 28.49
C VAL A 130 -10.86 30.27 28.37
N TYR A 131 -10.60 31.23 29.25
CA TYR A 131 -9.31 31.91 29.33
C TYR A 131 -8.50 31.31 30.48
N ARG A 132 -7.49 30.50 30.14
CA ARG A 132 -6.66 29.84 31.14
C ARG A 132 -5.74 30.87 31.82
N LYS A 133 -5.41 30.61 33.09
CA LYS A 133 -4.57 31.49 33.92
C LYS A 133 -3.07 31.20 33.78
N GLU A 134 -2.75 30.02 33.26
CA GLU A 134 -1.39 29.54 33.05
C GLU A 134 -1.35 28.76 31.73
N ASN A 135 -0.20 28.77 31.07
CA ASN A 135 0.02 27.97 29.87
C ASN A 135 0.20 26.51 30.30
N GLY A 136 -0.68 25.63 29.81
CA GLY A 136 -0.63 24.19 30.09
C GLY A 136 -0.33 23.34 28.87
N HIS A 137 0.09 23.95 27.77
CA HIS A 137 0.31 23.33 26.47
C HIS A 137 -0.95 22.64 25.93
N ILE A 138 -0.77 21.95 24.79
CA ILE A 138 -1.85 21.40 23.99
C ILE A 138 -2.79 20.50 24.78
N SER A 139 -2.29 19.52 25.56
CA SER A 139 -3.16 18.56 26.25
C SER A 139 -4.10 19.21 27.27
N ARG A 140 -3.60 20.11 28.12
CA ARG A 140 -4.45 20.78 29.12
C ARG A 140 -5.38 21.80 28.45
N ALA A 141 -4.93 22.47 27.38
CA ALA A 141 -5.74 23.46 26.68
C ALA A 141 -6.92 22.78 25.99
N THR A 142 -6.67 21.69 25.27
CA THR A 142 -7.71 20.86 24.66
C THR A 142 -8.67 20.35 25.72
N ASN A 143 -8.19 19.85 26.87
CA ASN A 143 -9.06 19.40 27.96
C ASN A 143 -9.95 20.52 28.52
N SER A 144 -9.45 21.75 28.70
CA SER A 144 -10.28 22.88 29.13
C SER A 144 -11.37 23.22 28.11
N ALA A 145 -11.11 23.04 26.81
CA ALA A 145 -12.14 23.20 25.79
C ALA A 145 -13.12 22.01 25.75
N ILE A 146 -12.67 20.77 26.01
CA ILE A 146 -13.55 19.59 26.20
C ILE A 146 -14.54 19.82 27.35
N GLU A 147 -14.12 20.46 28.44
CA GLU A 147 -15.00 20.77 29.57
C GLU A 147 -16.17 21.70 29.21
N LEU A 148 -16.04 22.52 28.16
CA LEU A 148 -17.10 23.40 27.66
C LEU A 148 -18.12 22.68 26.77
N ALA A 149 -17.78 21.48 26.27
CA ALA A 149 -18.52 20.77 25.23
C ALA A 149 -19.80 20.08 25.75
N ASP A 150 -20.92 20.44 25.14
CA ASP A 150 -22.24 19.84 25.39
C ASP A 150 -22.67 18.85 24.30
N GLY A 151 -21.92 18.77 23.20
CA GLY A 151 -22.24 17.92 22.05
C GLY A 151 -22.24 16.44 22.40
N GLU A 152 -23.04 15.68 21.65
CA GLU A 152 -22.98 14.20 21.71
C GLU A 152 -21.63 13.70 21.16
N PHE A 153 -21.03 14.49 20.27
CA PHE A 153 -19.71 14.25 19.69
C PHE A 153 -18.80 15.46 19.87
N ILE A 154 -17.50 15.19 20.03
CA ILE A 154 -16.43 16.17 20.05
C ILE A 154 -15.57 16.00 18.80
N ALA A 155 -15.33 17.08 18.07
CA ALA A 155 -14.39 17.12 16.96
C ALA A 155 -13.14 17.90 17.38
N PHE A 156 -11.95 17.33 17.16
CA PHE A 156 -10.68 18.03 17.42
C PHE A 156 -10.22 18.82 16.20
N MET A 157 -9.75 20.04 16.44
CA MET A 157 -9.20 20.91 15.41
C MET A 157 -8.13 21.82 16.01
N ASP A 158 -7.07 22.09 15.24
CA ASP A 158 -6.01 23.02 15.62
C ASP A 158 -6.34 24.46 15.19
N CYS A 159 -5.88 25.45 15.98
CA CYS A 159 -6.24 26.85 15.80
C CYS A 159 -5.67 27.54 14.54
N ASP A 160 -4.81 26.86 13.79
CA ASP A 160 -4.25 27.29 12.51
C ASP A 160 -4.75 26.49 11.29
N ASP A 161 -5.60 25.48 11.50
CA ASP A 161 -6.09 24.59 10.43
C ASP A 161 -7.48 24.99 9.91
N LEU A 162 -7.93 24.33 8.84
CA LEU A 162 -9.24 24.59 8.20
C LEU A 162 -10.00 23.29 7.95
N ILE A 163 -11.33 23.39 7.94
CA ILE A 163 -12.23 22.34 7.46
C ILE A 163 -13.11 22.89 6.32
N PRO A 164 -13.45 22.10 5.28
CA PRO A 164 -14.34 22.54 4.21
C PRO A 164 -15.78 22.70 4.70
N GLU A 165 -16.58 23.53 4.01
CA GLU A 165 -17.95 23.93 4.41
C GLU A 165 -18.93 22.76 4.68
N ASN A 166 -18.65 21.56 4.15
CA ASN A 166 -19.48 20.36 4.34
C ASN A 166 -18.93 19.36 5.37
N ALA A 167 -17.79 19.61 6.02
CA ALA A 167 -17.14 18.64 6.90
C ALA A 167 -18.07 18.10 8.00
N LEU A 168 -18.72 18.98 8.77
CA LEU A 168 -19.65 18.55 9.83
C LEU A 168 -20.93 17.92 9.28
N TYR A 169 -21.36 18.30 8.07
CA TYR A 169 -22.50 17.67 7.40
C TYR A 169 -22.18 16.22 7.02
N GLU A 170 -20.99 15.95 6.48
CA GLU A 170 -20.56 14.60 6.12
C GLU A 170 -20.44 13.68 7.35
N VAL A 171 -19.96 14.22 8.48
CA VAL A 171 -19.95 13.51 9.76
C VAL A 171 -21.37 13.16 10.21
N ALA A 172 -22.28 14.15 10.21
CA ALA A 172 -23.68 13.91 10.57
C ALA A 172 -24.36 12.93 9.59
N LEU A 173 -24.07 13.02 8.30
CA LEU A 173 -24.55 12.08 7.28
C LEU A 173 -24.06 10.66 7.57
N LYS A 174 -22.79 10.48 7.92
CA LYS A 174 -22.22 9.18 8.29
C LYS A 174 -22.91 8.60 9.53
N LEU A 175 -23.24 9.44 10.52
CA LEU A 175 -24.01 9.04 11.70
C LEU A 175 -25.47 8.68 11.39
N ASN A 176 -26.04 9.16 10.27
CA ASN A 176 -27.36 8.71 9.81
C ASN A 176 -27.30 7.32 9.16
N GLU A 177 -26.14 6.89 8.64
CA GLU A 177 -25.97 5.50 8.19
C GLU A 177 -25.95 4.53 9.38
N ASN A 178 -25.29 4.93 10.48
CA ASN A 178 -25.29 4.18 11.72
C ASN A 178 -25.05 5.12 12.93
N PRO A 179 -26.06 5.36 13.78
CA PRO A 179 -25.93 6.25 14.94
C PRO A 179 -25.09 5.64 16.07
N SER A 180 -24.71 4.36 15.99
CA SER A 180 -23.90 3.69 17.00
C SER A 180 -22.40 4.00 16.92
N TYR A 181 -21.92 4.63 15.84
CA TYR A 181 -20.50 4.96 15.67
C TYR A 181 -19.98 5.79 16.85
N ASP A 182 -18.83 5.39 17.39
CA ASP A 182 -18.15 6.06 18.50
C ASP A 182 -17.00 6.95 18.03
N PHE A 183 -16.40 6.61 16.90
CA PHE A 183 -15.27 7.34 16.33
C PHE A 183 -15.42 7.44 14.82
N ILE A 184 -15.33 8.66 14.29
CA ILE A 184 -15.31 8.95 12.86
C ILE A 184 -14.03 9.70 12.53
N TYR A 185 -13.33 9.29 11.48
CA TYR A 185 -12.20 10.02 10.93
C TYR A 185 -12.35 10.21 9.42
N THR A 186 -11.58 11.14 8.86
CA THR A 186 -11.69 11.58 7.46
C THR A 186 -10.33 11.58 6.78
N ASP A 187 -10.29 11.57 5.44
CA ASP A 187 -9.08 11.91 4.71
C ASP A 187 -8.67 13.37 5.03
N GLU A 188 -7.40 13.68 4.82
CA GLU A 188 -6.81 15.00 5.05
C GLU A 188 -5.80 15.33 3.95
N ASP A 189 -5.45 16.61 3.84
CA ASP A 189 -4.32 17.08 3.05
C ASP A 189 -3.59 18.21 3.77
N LYS A 190 -2.57 18.76 3.12
CA LYS A 190 -1.85 19.92 3.64
C LYS A 190 -2.22 21.17 2.86
N ILE A 191 -2.22 22.30 3.54
CA ILE A 191 -2.41 23.62 2.95
C ILE A 191 -1.26 24.55 3.32
N ASP A 192 -0.89 25.46 2.41
CA ASP A 192 0.19 26.41 2.65
C ASP A 192 -0.16 27.43 3.75
N GLU A 193 0.85 28.16 4.24
CA GLU A 193 0.67 29.15 5.31
C GLU A 193 -0.42 30.19 5.01
N LYS A 194 -0.68 30.49 3.73
CA LYS A 194 -1.68 31.46 3.30
C LYS A 194 -3.09 30.90 3.19
N GLY A 195 -3.26 29.58 3.21
CA GLY A 195 -4.56 28.95 3.01
C GLY A 195 -4.99 28.93 1.54
N GLU A 196 -4.06 29.06 0.59
CA GLU A 196 -4.36 29.24 -0.83
C GLU A 196 -4.09 27.98 -1.66
N VAL A 197 -3.06 27.20 -1.30
CA VAL A 197 -2.59 26.05 -2.10
C VAL A 197 -2.58 24.78 -1.26
N ARG A 198 -3.26 23.74 -1.77
CA ARG A 198 -3.36 22.42 -1.14
C ARG A 198 -2.46 21.37 -1.83
N TRP A 199 -1.90 20.44 -1.07
CA TRP A 199 -1.03 19.36 -1.59
C TRP A 199 -0.96 18.14 -0.66
N GLU A 200 -0.33 17.06 -1.14
CA GLU A 200 -0.01 15.85 -0.38
C GLU A 200 -1.23 15.23 0.34
N PRO A 201 -2.29 14.86 -0.39
CA PRO A 201 -3.44 14.21 0.22
C PRO A 201 -3.05 12.87 0.84
N HIS A 202 -3.51 12.64 2.07
CA HIS A 202 -3.47 11.34 2.71
C HIS A 202 -4.85 10.70 2.59
N PHE A 203 -4.98 9.82 1.58
CA PHE A 203 -6.18 9.01 1.42
C PHE A 203 -6.07 7.73 2.26
N LYS A 204 -6.76 7.74 3.40
CA LYS A 204 -6.61 6.78 4.48
C LYS A 204 -7.37 5.49 4.17
N PRO A 205 -6.95 4.35 4.74
CA PRO A 205 -7.76 3.14 4.73
C PRO A 205 -8.96 3.29 5.70
N ASP A 206 -9.95 2.40 5.56
CA ASP A 206 -10.90 2.07 6.62
C ASP A 206 -10.14 1.51 7.85
N TRP A 207 -10.87 1.24 8.94
CA TRP A 207 -10.27 0.93 10.25
C TRP A 207 -9.20 -0.17 10.16
N SER A 208 -8.00 0.16 10.62
CA SER A 208 -6.78 -0.62 10.40
C SER A 208 -5.92 -0.62 11.69
N PRO A 209 -6.13 -1.59 12.60
CA PRO A 209 -5.52 -1.57 13.93
C PRO A 209 -3.99 -1.69 13.91
N ASP A 210 -3.42 -2.47 13.01
CA ASP A 210 -1.96 -2.65 12.91
C ASP A 210 -1.29 -1.43 12.27
N THR A 211 -1.96 -0.80 11.30
CA THR A 211 -1.53 0.49 10.78
C THR A 211 -1.54 1.55 11.87
N LEU A 212 -2.60 1.58 12.71
CA LEU A 212 -2.67 2.53 13.82
C LEU A 212 -1.51 2.35 14.78
N MET A 213 -1.09 1.12 15.10
CA MET A 213 0.04 0.87 16.01
C MET A 213 1.39 1.35 15.46
N THR A 214 1.47 1.59 14.16
CA THR A 214 2.67 2.03 13.46
C THR A 214 2.65 3.54 13.21
N MET A 215 1.49 4.10 12.86
CA MET A 215 1.31 5.51 12.53
C MET A 215 -0.08 5.98 12.96
N MET A 216 -0.16 7.20 13.51
CA MET A 216 -1.42 7.90 13.76
C MET A 216 -2.11 8.34 12.45
N TYR A 217 -2.57 7.37 11.66
CA TYR A 217 -3.10 7.64 10.33
C TYR A 217 -4.50 8.26 10.38
N THR A 218 -5.27 8.02 11.45
CA THR A 218 -6.63 8.55 11.58
C THR A 218 -6.62 10.06 11.76
N SER A 219 -5.62 10.61 12.46
CA SER A 219 -5.34 12.04 12.69
C SER A 219 -6.58 12.94 12.57
N HIS A 220 -6.57 13.88 11.64
CA HIS A 220 -7.60 14.91 11.50
C HIS A 220 -8.54 14.56 10.34
N LEU A 221 -9.82 14.92 10.33
CA LEU A 221 -10.66 15.39 11.42
C LEU A 221 -11.13 14.20 12.28
N GLY A 222 -10.67 14.09 13.52
CA GLY A 222 -11.13 13.06 14.45
C GLY A 222 -12.38 13.50 15.23
N VAL A 223 -13.48 12.76 15.09
CA VAL A 223 -14.76 13.01 15.77
C VAL A 223 -15.10 11.86 16.71
N TYR A 224 -15.16 12.15 18.00
CA TYR A 224 -15.25 11.16 19.08
C TYR A 224 -16.55 11.31 19.87
N ARG A 225 -17.18 10.20 20.24
CA ARG A 225 -18.35 10.20 21.11
C ARG A 225 -17.99 10.75 22.49
N THR A 226 -18.69 11.80 22.91
CA THR A 226 -18.38 12.58 24.11
C THR A 226 -18.40 11.74 25.39
N SER A 227 -19.29 10.73 25.48
CA SER A 227 -19.35 9.86 26.66
C SER A 227 -18.05 9.10 26.91
N ILE A 228 -17.40 8.61 25.85
CA ILE A 228 -16.13 7.88 25.94
C ILE A 228 -14.98 8.87 26.20
N VAL A 229 -15.00 10.05 25.57
CA VAL A 229 -14.03 11.13 25.86
C VAL A 229 -14.03 11.47 27.35
N LYS A 230 -15.22 11.61 27.95
CA LYS A 230 -15.41 11.90 29.39
C LYS A 230 -14.99 10.72 30.28
N GLU A 231 -15.29 9.47 29.90
CA GLU A 231 -14.82 8.27 30.61
C GLU A 231 -13.29 8.23 30.69
N LEU A 232 -12.61 8.59 29.60
CA LEU A 232 -11.15 8.58 29.51
C LEU A 232 -10.47 9.76 30.21
N GLY A 233 -11.23 10.80 30.60
CA GLY A 233 -10.67 12.02 31.17
C GLY A 233 -9.88 12.89 30.19
N GLY A 234 -10.12 12.75 28.88
CA GLY A 234 -9.46 13.53 27.83
C GLY A 234 -7.99 13.15 27.54
N LEU A 235 -7.21 14.15 27.16
CA LEU A 235 -5.82 14.04 26.73
C LEU A 235 -4.87 14.03 27.93
N ARG A 236 -3.81 13.22 27.86
CA ARG A 236 -2.82 13.11 28.95
C ARG A 236 -1.68 14.10 28.77
N VAL A 237 -1.18 14.63 29.89
CA VAL A 237 0.05 15.43 29.96
C VAL A 237 1.26 14.51 29.80
N GLY A 238 2.33 14.99 29.16
CA GLY A 238 3.55 14.21 28.90
C GLY A 238 3.49 13.39 27.60
N TYR A 239 2.59 13.79 26.69
CA TYR A 239 2.41 13.27 25.32
C TYR A 239 2.35 14.42 24.31
N GLU A 240 2.72 15.63 24.69
CA GLU A 240 2.68 16.80 23.83
C GLU A 240 3.46 16.54 22.53
N GLY A 241 2.81 16.80 21.39
CA GLY A 241 3.29 16.42 20.06
C GLY A 241 2.64 15.16 19.48
N SER A 242 2.15 14.25 20.34
CA SER A 242 1.50 12.97 19.98
C SER A 242 0.32 12.65 20.90
N GLN A 243 -0.29 13.69 21.48
CA GLN A 243 -1.35 13.58 22.48
C GLN A 243 -2.64 12.97 21.91
N ASP A 244 -2.89 13.23 20.63
CA ASP A 244 -3.95 12.68 19.80
C ASP A 244 -3.74 11.18 19.54
N TYR A 245 -2.50 10.76 19.30
CA TYR A 245 -2.16 9.36 19.12
C TYR A 245 -2.35 8.55 20.42
N ASP A 246 -1.85 9.07 21.55
CA ASP A 246 -2.14 8.50 22.88
C ASP A 246 -3.65 8.39 23.14
N PHE A 247 -4.37 9.48 22.90
CA PHE A 247 -5.80 9.54 23.13
C PHE A 247 -6.54 8.51 22.28
N THR A 248 -6.22 8.43 20.99
CA THR A 248 -6.88 7.51 20.06
C THR A 248 -6.61 6.06 20.42
N LEU A 249 -5.37 5.70 20.76
CA LEU A 249 -5.03 4.34 21.20
C LEU A 249 -5.82 3.90 22.43
N ARG A 250 -6.09 4.82 23.37
CA ARG A 250 -6.96 4.56 24.54
C ARG A 250 -8.45 4.57 24.17
N PHE A 251 -8.87 5.41 23.24
CA PHE A 251 -10.25 5.52 22.80
C PHE A 251 -10.73 4.23 22.14
N VAL A 252 -9.92 3.67 21.25
CA VAL A 252 -10.28 2.45 20.51
C VAL A 252 -10.32 1.21 21.40
N GLU A 253 -9.71 1.25 22.59
CA GLU A 253 -9.83 0.22 23.64
C GLU A 253 -11.18 0.27 24.38
N LYS A 254 -11.98 1.33 24.19
CA LYS A 254 -13.31 1.53 24.80
C LYS A 254 -14.48 1.36 23.83
N THR A 255 -14.18 1.06 22.57
CA THR A 255 -15.17 0.81 21.53
C THR A 255 -14.82 -0.48 20.78
N SER A 256 -15.61 -0.82 19.76
CA SER A 256 -15.40 -1.97 18.91
C SER A 256 -15.16 -1.54 17.46
N PRO A 257 -14.44 -2.33 16.65
CA PRO A 257 -14.12 -2.00 15.27
C PRO A 257 -15.32 -1.61 14.39
N ASP A 258 -16.48 -2.26 14.57
CA ASP A 258 -17.73 -1.99 13.85
C ASP A 258 -18.36 -0.62 14.19
N ARG A 259 -17.90 0.01 15.26
CA ARG A 259 -18.32 1.35 15.72
C ARG A 259 -17.31 2.43 15.36
N ILE A 260 -16.29 2.11 14.56
CA ILE A 260 -15.33 3.06 14.01
C ILE A 260 -15.63 3.23 12.51
N ALA A 261 -15.73 4.46 12.05
CA ALA A 261 -16.05 4.76 10.66
C ALA A 261 -15.07 5.73 10.01
N HIS A 262 -14.85 5.49 8.72
CA HIS A 262 -14.05 6.35 7.86
C HIS A 262 -14.95 7.06 6.84
N ILE A 263 -14.65 8.33 6.57
CA ILE A 263 -15.22 9.10 5.47
C ILE A 263 -14.09 9.38 4.45
N PRO A 264 -14.08 8.73 3.26
CA PRO A 264 -13.02 8.86 2.26
C PRO A 264 -13.16 10.17 1.46
N LYS A 265 -13.21 11.29 2.19
CA LYS A 265 -13.28 12.67 1.68
C LYS A 265 -12.27 13.50 2.46
N VAL A 266 -11.58 14.39 1.76
CA VAL A 266 -10.64 15.33 2.38
C VAL A 266 -11.45 16.39 3.11
N LEU A 267 -11.62 16.21 4.42
CA LEU A 267 -12.45 17.08 5.28
C LEU A 267 -11.63 17.81 6.35
N TYR A 268 -10.31 17.85 6.16
CA TYR A 268 -9.38 18.60 7.00
C TYR A 268 -8.19 19.06 6.17
N HIS A 269 -7.78 20.32 6.37
CA HIS A 269 -6.66 20.94 5.68
C HIS A 269 -5.62 21.36 6.72
N TRP A 270 -4.54 20.58 6.83
CA TRP A 270 -3.48 20.77 7.80
C TRP A 270 -2.52 21.86 7.34
N ARG A 271 -2.47 22.99 8.05
CA ARG A 271 -1.66 24.15 7.68
C ARG A 271 -0.19 23.92 7.99
N GLN A 272 0.61 24.04 6.96
CA GLN A 272 2.05 23.84 7.05
C GLN A 272 2.78 25.17 7.31
N ARG A 273 3.24 25.40 8.55
CA ARG A 273 4.01 26.60 8.95
C ARG A 273 5.44 26.33 9.45
N GLU A 274 6.33 27.31 9.34
CA GLU A 274 7.68 27.25 9.93
C GLU A 274 7.59 26.96 11.45
N GLY A 275 8.12 25.80 11.88
CA GLY A 275 8.01 25.30 13.26
C GLY A 275 6.85 24.33 13.53
N SER A 276 6.00 24.02 12.55
CA SER A 276 5.02 22.92 12.60
C SER A 276 5.69 21.55 12.39
N THR A 277 5.13 20.50 12.98
CA THR A 277 5.50 19.10 12.67
C THR A 277 5.23 18.76 11.21
N ALA A 278 4.31 19.45 10.54
CA ALA A 278 4.03 19.32 9.11
C ALA A 278 5.23 19.68 8.20
N VAL A 279 6.15 20.54 8.66
CA VAL A 279 7.31 21.01 7.87
C VAL A 279 8.57 20.18 8.13
N THR A 280 8.87 19.91 9.40
CA THR A 280 10.13 19.27 9.83
C THR A 280 9.87 18.42 11.07
N PRO A 281 9.53 17.12 10.88
CA PRO A 281 9.52 16.17 11.98
C PRO A 281 10.85 16.16 12.75
N GLU A 282 11.98 16.32 12.05
CA GLU A 282 13.35 16.40 12.59
C GLU A 282 13.52 17.44 13.70
N ALA A 283 12.76 18.53 13.66
CA ALA A 283 12.95 19.69 14.52
C ALA A 283 12.42 19.47 15.95
N LYS A 284 11.70 18.37 16.20
CA LYS A 284 11.00 18.11 17.47
C LYS A 284 11.19 16.65 17.96
N PRO A 285 12.37 16.27 18.45
CA PRO A 285 12.65 14.90 18.91
C PRO A 285 11.67 14.37 19.96
N TYR A 286 11.10 15.26 20.79
CA TYR A 286 10.13 14.91 21.82
C TYR A 286 8.84 14.29 21.26
N VAL A 287 8.46 14.60 20.01
CA VAL A 287 7.28 14.04 19.35
C VAL A 287 7.47 12.54 19.13
N PHE A 288 8.66 12.11 18.72
CA PHE A 288 8.95 10.68 18.51
C PHE A 288 8.96 9.92 19.83
N GLU A 289 9.55 10.52 20.87
CA GLU A 289 9.53 9.95 22.19
C GLU A 289 8.09 9.79 22.72
N ALA A 290 7.24 10.81 22.52
CA ALA A 290 5.83 10.76 22.89
C ALA A 290 5.05 9.69 22.10
N SER A 291 5.24 9.60 20.78
CA SER A 291 4.62 8.55 19.94
C SER A 291 5.06 7.14 20.35
N ARG A 292 6.37 6.93 20.54
CA ARG A 292 6.93 5.65 21.00
C ARG A 292 6.35 5.26 22.35
N LYS A 293 6.31 6.20 23.30
CA LYS A 293 5.71 5.99 24.62
C LYS A 293 4.21 5.67 24.53
N ALA A 294 3.48 6.27 23.58
CA ALA A 294 2.06 5.96 23.37
C ALA A 294 1.86 4.50 22.94
N CYS A 295 2.67 4.02 21.99
CA CYS A 295 2.69 2.60 21.58
C CYS A 295 3.09 1.66 22.72
N GLU A 296 4.18 1.95 23.43
CA GLU A 296 4.66 1.14 24.56
C GLU A 296 3.61 0.99 25.65
N GLU A 297 2.92 2.07 26.00
CA GLU A 297 1.84 2.00 26.98
C GLU A 297 0.60 1.29 26.44
N ALA A 298 0.29 1.39 25.15
CA ALA A 298 -0.80 0.61 24.55
C ALA A 298 -0.52 -0.89 24.60
N ILE A 299 0.69 -1.32 24.24
CA ILE A 299 1.15 -2.71 24.37
C ILE A 299 0.97 -3.19 25.83
N LYS A 300 1.41 -2.38 26.80
CA LYS A 300 1.28 -2.69 28.22
C LYS A 300 -0.18 -2.79 28.68
N ARG A 301 -1.06 -1.86 28.29
CA ARG A 301 -2.49 -1.87 28.66
C ARG A 301 -3.24 -3.06 28.05
N ARG A 302 -2.82 -3.48 26.85
CA ARG A 302 -3.40 -4.63 26.13
C ARG A 302 -2.81 -5.97 26.58
N HIS A 303 -1.85 -5.96 27.51
CA HIS A 303 -1.15 -7.16 27.97
C HIS A 303 -0.48 -7.95 26.84
N ILE A 304 0.03 -7.23 25.83
CA ILE A 304 0.76 -7.80 24.70
C ILE A 304 2.25 -7.78 25.01
N GLU A 305 2.98 -8.79 24.57
CA GLU A 305 4.45 -8.78 24.57
C GLU A 305 4.97 -8.23 23.25
N GLY A 306 5.84 -7.23 23.30
CA GLY A 306 6.39 -6.62 22.11
C GLY A 306 7.39 -5.52 22.43
N LYS A 307 8.05 -5.04 21.39
CA LYS A 307 9.00 -3.93 21.44
C LYS A 307 8.62 -2.89 20.40
N VAL A 308 8.83 -1.63 20.78
CA VAL A 308 8.68 -0.48 19.89
C VAL A 308 10.08 0.02 19.53
N ASP A 309 10.39 -0.04 18.24
CA ASP A 309 11.60 0.51 17.64
C ASP A 309 11.26 1.78 16.84
N ASP A 310 12.26 2.64 16.65
CA ASP A 310 12.09 3.86 15.86
C ASP A 310 12.40 3.59 14.38
N GLU A 311 11.45 3.86 13.47
CA GLU A 311 11.75 3.99 12.04
C GLU A 311 12.13 5.45 11.75
N LEU A 312 13.40 5.75 12.03
CA LEU A 312 13.95 7.11 12.00
C LEU A 312 13.80 7.82 10.65
N LYS A 313 13.65 7.10 9.53
CA LYS A 313 13.43 7.74 8.22
C LYS A 313 12.01 8.24 8.03
N LEU A 314 11.05 7.59 8.69
CA LEU A 314 9.63 7.91 8.59
C LEU A 314 9.11 8.66 9.79
N TYR A 315 9.90 8.74 10.86
CA TYR A 315 9.48 9.38 12.10
C TYR A 315 8.24 8.70 12.70
N GLN A 316 8.15 7.39 12.49
CA GLN A 316 7.07 6.52 12.94
C GLN A 316 7.60 5.43 13.87
N ALA A 317 6.69 4.84 14.63
CA ALA A 317 6.99 3.68 15.46
C ALA A 317 6.97 2.41 14.60
N HIS A 318 7.86 1.47 14.88
CA HIS A 318 7.78 0.11 14.36
C HIS A 318 7.56 -0.83 15.54
N VAL A 319 6.51 -1.64 15.48
CA VAL A 319 6.16 -2.55 16.58
C VAL A 319 6.43 -3.99 16.16
N THR A 320 7.29 -4.66 16.91
CA THR A 320 7.53 -6.10 16.80
C THR A 320 6.88 -6.80 17.98
N TYR A 321 5.92 -7.67 17.71
CA TYR A 321 5.27 -8.49 18.73
C TYR A 321 6.05 -9.78 18.98
N TYR A 322 5.93 -10.32 20.18
CA TYR A 322 6.57 -11.58 20.58
C TYR A 322 5.53 -12.54 21.17
N ASN A 323 5.79 -13.83 21.03
CA ASN A 323 5.05 -14.87 21.74
C ASN A 323 6.03 -15.73 22.54
N SER A 324 6.19 -15.43 23.84
CA SER A 324 7.13 -16.13 24.71
C SER A 324 6.78 -17.59 25.00
N SER A 325 5.56 -18.05 24.65
CA SER A 325 5.21 -19.46 24.74
C SER A 325 5.91 -20.32 23.67
N ASN A 326 6.51 -19.68 22.65
CA ASN A 326 7.20 -20.33 21.53
C ASN A 326 6.32 -21.44 20.92
N PRO A 327 5.09 -21.12 20.46
CA PRO A 327 4.11 -22.11 19.99
C PRO A 327 4.62 -22.90 18.80
N LEU A 328 4.13 -24.14 18.63
CA LEU A 328 4.53 -24.95 17.48
C LEU A 328 3.95 -24.35 16.19
N VAL A 329 4.80 -24.15 15.19
CA VAL A 329 4.38 -23.77 13.82
C VAL A 329 4.43 -24.99 12.91
N SER A 330 3.33 -25.33 12.24
CA SER A 330 3.33 -26.33 11.17
C SER A 330 3.54 -25.64 9.83
N ILE A 331 4.72 -25.84 9.24
CA ILE A 331 5.08 -25.29 7.93
C ILE A 331 4.67 -26.30 6.85
N ILE A 332 3.68 -25.94 6.05
CA ILE A 332 3.08 -26.78 5.01
C ILE A 332 3.64 -26.35 3.66
N ILE A 333 4.34 -27.28 3.00
CA ILE A 333 5.02 -27.04 1.72
C ILE A 333 4.47 -28.00 0.67
N PRO A 334 3.57 -27.54 -0.23
CA PRO A 334 3.20 -28.27 -1.43
C PRO A 334 4.37 -28.30 -2.44
N SER A 335 4.74 -29.47 -2.97
CA SER A 335 5.73 -29.58 -4.04
C SER A 335 5.44 -30.73 -4.99
N LYS A 336 5.89 -30.62 -6.23
CA LYS A 336 5.84 -31.70 -7.22
C LYS A 336 7.02 -31.62 -8.16
N ASP A 337 7.73 -32.73 -8.33
CA ASP A 337 8.77 -32.92 -9.34
C ASP A 337 9.92 -31.87 -9.34
N ASN A 338 10.07 -31.10 -8.27
CA ASN A 338 10.98 -29.96 -8.15
C ASN A 338 11.97 -30.13 -6.99
N PHE A 339 12.59 -31.31 -6.86
CA PHE A 339 13.41 -31.67 -5.70
C PHE A 339 14.49 -30.63 -5.34
N ASN A 340 15.22 -30.10 -6.32
CA ASN A 340 16.29 -29.14 -6.06
C ASN A 340 15.77 -27.80 -5.50
N VAL A 341 14.57 -27.39 -5.91
CA VAL A 341 13.91 -26.16 -5.48
C VAL A 341 13.45 -26.30 -4.04
N TYR A 342 12.68 -27.37 -3.77
CA TYR A 342 12.27 -27.76 -2.42
C TYR A 342 13.46 -27.91 -1.47
N LYS A 343 14.52 -28.59 -1.91
CA LYS A 343 15.74 -28.80 -1.12
C LYS A 343 16.37 -27.48 -0.71
N ARG A 344 16.43 -26.49 -1.61
CA ARG A 344 16.97 -25.15 -1.29
C ARG A 344 16.09 -24.44 -0.26
N CYS A 345 14.77 -24.47 -0.43
CA CYS A 345 13.82 -23.90 0.54
C CYS A 345 14.05 -24.50 1.94
N VAL A 346 13.98 -25.82 2.06
CA VAL A 346 14.20 -26.54 3.32
C VAL A 346 15.59 -26.32 3.92
N ASP A 347 16.65 -26.38 3.10
CA ASP A 347 18.01 -26.20 3.61
C ASP A 347 18.19 -24.78 4.18
N THR A 348 17.70 -23.74 3.49
CA THR A 348 17.78 -22.36 4.02
C THR A 348 16.90 -22.15 5.23
N LEU A 349 15.71 -22.77 5.27
CA LEU A 349 14.83 -22.76 6.43
C LEU A 349 15.53 -23.32 7.67
N HIS A 350 16.13 -24.51 7.60
CA HIS A 350 16.87 -25.10 8.73
C HIS A 350 18.16 -24.35 9.09
N GLN A 351 18.86 -23.80 8.11
CA GLN A 351 20.15 -23.14 8.34
C GLN A 351 20.03 -21.74 8.92
N LEU A 352 18.96 -21.02 8.58
CA LEU A 352 18.87 -19.58 8.81
C LEU A 352 17.73 -19.19 9.75
N THR A 353 16.67 -19.99 9.91
CA THR A 353 15.54 -19.62 10.79
C THR A 353 15.95 -19.74 12.26
N GLU A 354 15.77 -18.66 13.02
CA GLU A 354 16.07 -18.63 14.48
C GLU A 354 14.96 -19.23 15.32
N TYR A 355 13.71 -19.13 14.87
CA TYR A 355 12.58 -19.72 15.57
C TYR A 355 12.69 -21.25 15.60
N ALA A 356 12.67 -21.84 16.80
CA ALA A 356 13.06 -23.23 16.98
C ALA A 356 11.90 -24.23 16.96
N ASN A 357 10.67 -23.80 17.31
CA ASN A 357 9.55 -24.73 17.49
C ASN A 357 8.68 -24.83 16.24
N TYR A 358 9.19 -25.50 15.21
CA TYR A 358 8.44 -25.77 14.00
C TYR A 358 8.52 -27.24 13.57
N GLU A 359 7.53 -27.68 12.82
CA GLU A 359 7.56 -28.92 12.05
C GLU A 359 7.33 -28.61 10.56
N ILE A 360 7.84 -29.45 9.67
CA ILE A 360 7.62 -29.32 8.23
C ILE A 360 6.75 -30.48 7.75
N ILE A 361 5.70 -30.14 7.02
CA ILE A 361 4.76 -31.05 6.37
C ILE A 361 4.90 -30.85 4.87
N HIS A 362 5.49 -31.83 4.21
CA HIS A 362 5.70 -31.83 2.78
C HIS A 362 4.58 -32.61 2.10
N VAL A 363 3.79 -31.92 1.29
CA VAL A 363 2.67 -32.51 0.54
C VAL A 363 3.07 -32.65 -0.92
N ASP A 364 3.22 -33.89 -1.38
CA ASP A 364 3.58 -34.26 -2.74
C ASP A 364 2.36 -34.86 -3.46
N ASN A 365 1.90 -34.18 -4.51
CA ASN A 365 0.70 -34.58 -5.26
C ASN A 365 0.98 -35.59 -6.39
N GLY A 366 2.07 -36.35 -6.31
CA GLY A 366 2.36 -37.45 -7.23
C GLY A 366 3.56 -37.23 -8.12
N SER A 367 4.69 -36.81 -7.52
CA SER A 367 5.99 -36.75 -8.18
C SER A 367 6.39 -38.10 -8.77
N ASN A 368 7.26 -38.04 -9.78
CA ASN A 368 7.87 -39.21 -10.40
C ASN A 368 8.73 -39.99 -9.38
N GLU A 369 9.09 -41.22 -9.73
CA GLU A 369 9.77 -42.14 -8.82
C GLU A 369 11.14 -41.61 -8.33
N GLU A 370 11.89 -40.91 -9.18
CA GLU A 370 13.18 -40.35 -8.82
C GLU A 370 13.02 -39.22 -7.80
N ASN A 371 12.16 -38.24 -8.10
CA ASN A 371 11.87 -37.13 -7.19
C ASN A 371 11.29 -37.62 -5.87
N ARG A 372 10.34 -38.57 -5.91
CA ARG A 372 9.76 -39.19 -4.72
C ARG A 372 10.84 -39.79 -3.81
N ARG A 373 11.77 -40.59 -4.35
CA ARG A 373 12.87 -41.17 -3.55
C ARG A 373 13.77 -40.09 -2.96
N ASN A 374 14.04 -39.03 -3.72
CA ASN A 374 14.86 -37.92 -3.25
C ASN A 374 14.17 -37.15 -2.11
N TYR A 375 12.87 -36.89 -2.22
CA TYR A 375 12.04 -36.31 -1.17
C TYR A 375 12.00 -37.20 0.09
N GLU A 376 11.68 -38.49 -0.06
CA GLU A 376 11.66 -39.45 1.05
C GLU A 376 12.99 -39.48 1.82
N ASN A 377 14.12 -39.43 1.11
CA ASN A 377 15.45 -39.39 1.73
C ASN A 377 15.72 -38.08 2.49
N LEU A 378 15.36 -36.94 1.89
CA LEU A 378 15.58 -35.61 2.49
C LEU A 378 14.67 -35.39 3.71
N ASP A 379 13.40 -35.73 3.58
CA ASP A 379 12.40 -35.57 4.65
C ASP A 379 12.69 -36.51 5.81
N LYS A 380 13.16 -37.74 5.54
CA LYS A 380 13.64 -38.64 6.59
C LYS A 380 14.88 -38.08 7.30
N LYS A 381 15.81 -37.44 6.58
CA LYS A 381 17.01 -36.83 7.16
C LYS A 381 16.65 -35.71 8.15
N TYR A 382 15.65 -34.90 7.83
CA TYR A 382 15.24 -33.75 8.65
C TYR A 382 14.02 -34.04 9.55
N HIS A 383 13.53 -35.28 9.58
CA HIS A 383 12.34 -35.70 10.33
C HIS A 383 11.06 -34.93 9.97
N HIS A 384 10.88 -34.60 8.69
CA HIS A 384 9.65 -34.01 8.19
C HIS A 384 8.53 -35.03 8.07
N ILE A 385 7.28 -34.55 8.03
CA ILE A 385 6.11 -35.35 7.67
C ILE A 385 5.96 -35.31 6.15
N TYR A 386 6.40 -36.36 5.46
CA TYR A 386 6.24 -36.50 4.02
C TYR A 386 4.92 -37.20 3.67
N MET A 387 4.11 -36.57 2.83
CA MET A 387 2.82 -37.07 2.37
C MET A 387 2.84 -37.21 0.85
N TYR A 388 2.73 -38.44 0.37
CA TYR A 388 2.62 -38.73 -1.05
C TYR A 388 1.19 -39.16 -1.39
N GLU A 389 0.50 -38.37 -2.22
CA GLU A 389 -0.82 -38.72 -2.75
C GLU A 389 -0.89 -38.35 -4.24
N LYS A 390 -1.01 -39.33 -5.12
CA LYS A 390 -1.13 -39.06 -6.55
C LYS A 390 -2.50 -38.47 -6.87
N MET A 391 -2.55 -37.19 -7.23
CA MET A 391 -3.77 -36.46 -7.57
C MET A 391 -3.53 -35.40 -8.65
N GLU A 392 -4.61 -34.86 -9.22
CA GLU A 392 -4.50 -33.66 -10.05
C GLU A 392 -3.98 -32.48 -9.23
N PHE A 393 -3.24 -31.56 -9.86
CA PHE A 393 -2.69 -30.42 -9.15
C PHE A 393 -3.81 -29.50 -8.66
N ASN A 394 -3.85 -29.32 -7.35
CA ASN A 394 -4.76 -28.42 -6.66
C ASN A 394 -4.05 -27.92 -5.40
N PHE A 395 -3.56 -26.69 -5.46
CA PHE A 395 -2.80 -26.07 -4.37
C PHE A 395 -3.62 -26.03 -3.08
N SER A 396 -4.88 -25.57 -3.17
CA SER A 396 -5.82 -25.49 -2.05
C SER A 396 -6.00 -26.84 -1.36
N LYS A 397 -6.20 -27.91 -2.14
CA LYS A 397 -6.35 -29.27 -1.59
C LYS A 397 -5.07 -29.75 -0.91
N MET A 398 -3.89 -29.50 -1.51
CA MET A 398 -2.61 -29.87 -0.90
C MET A 398 -2.40 -29.14 0.43
N CYS A 399 -2.72 -27.85 0.49
CA CYS A 399 -2.68 -27.05 1.72
C CYS A 399 -3.63 -27.60 2.79
N ASN A 400 -4.87 -27.92 2.43
CA ASN A 400 -5.86 -28.51 3.35
C ASN A 400 -5.38 -29.85 3.92
N ILE A 401 -4.85 -30.75 3.08
CA ILE A 401 -4.27 -32.03 3.51
C ILE A 401 -3.14 -31.82 4.52
N GLY A 402 -2.25 -30.86 4.26
CA GLY A 402 -1.18 -30.51 5.18
C GLY A 402 -1.71 -29.96 6.51
N ALA A 403 -2.72 -29.07 6.45
CA ALA A 403 -3.36 -28.48 7.62
C ALA A 403 -4.08 -29.51 8.50
N GLU A 404 -4.65 -30.56 7.91
CA GLU A 404 -5.24 -31.68 8.66
C GLU A 404 -4.20 -32.48 9.46
N LYS A 405 -2.96 -32.56 8.99
CA LYS A 405 -1.86 -33.28 9.69
C LYS A 405 -1.08 -32.39 10.66
N ALA A 406 -1.19 -31.08 10.51
CA ALA A 406 -0.54 -30.09 11.36
C ALA A 406 -0.85 -30.29 12.85
N LYS A 407 0.17 -30.21 13.70
CA LYS A 407 0.04 -30.19 15.16
C LYS A 407 0.26 -28.80 15.75
N GLY A 408 0.79 -27.88 14.95
CA GLY A 408 1.06 -26.51 15.33
C GLY A 408 -0.21 -25.73 15.66
N GLU A 409 -0.02 -24.74 16.52
CA GLU A 409 -1.02 -23.71 16.82
C GLU A 409 -1.15 -22.76 15.62
N PHE A 410 -0.04 -22.49 14.95
CA PHE A 410 0.00 -21.71 13.73
C PHE A 410 0.27 -22.59 12.51
N LEU A 411 -0.44 -22.32 11.43
CA LEU A 411 -0.19 -22.89 10.11
C LEU A 411 0.58 -21.87 9.28
N LEU A 412 1.69 -22.27 8.69
CA LEU A 412 2.40 -21.48 7.69
C LEU A 412 2.35 -22.21 6.35
N PHE A 413 1.64 -21.65 5.38
CA PHE A 413 1.67 -22.11 4.01
C PHE A 413 2.84 -21.44 3.28
N LEU A 414 3.73 -22.26 2.72
CA LEU A 414 4.99 -21.80 2.13
C LEU A 414 5.21 -22.49 0.79
N ASN A 415 5.50 -21.72 -0.26
CA ASN A 415 5.88 -22.31 -1.54
C ASN A 415 7.26 -22.98 -1.47
N ASP A 416 7.46 -23.99 -2.31
CA ASP A 416 8.72 -24.74 -2.37
C ASP A 416 9.89 -23.95 -2.97
N ASP A 417 9.62 -22.82 -3.63
CA ASP A 417 10.58 -21.92 -4.28
C ASP A 417 10.89 -20.64 -3.48
N ILE A 418 10.54 -20.63 -2.19
CA ILE A 418 10.97 -19.63 -1.23
C ILE A 418 12.42 -19.88 -0.80
N GLU A 419 13.18 -18.80 -0.58
CA GLU A 419 14.51 -18.81 -0.01
C GLU A 419 14.60 -17.84 1.16
N ILE A 420 15.04 -18.35 2.31
CA ILE A 420 15.19 -17.57 3.55
C ILE A 420 16.55 -16.88 3.50
N PHE A 421 16.60 -15.59 3.84
CA PHE A 421 17.86 -14.85 3.94
C PHE A 421 17.97 -13.97 5.20
N LYS A 422 16.88 -13.82 5.96
CA LYS A 422 16.84 -13.20 7.29
C LYS A 422 16.44 -14.25 8.32
N LYS A 423 16.93 -14.12 9.55
CA LYS A 423 16.80 -15.19 10.55
C LYS A 423 15.55 -15.09 11.44
N ASP A 424 15.13 -13.87 11.70
CA ASP A 424 14.03 -13.48 12.59
C ASP A 424 12.64 -13.55 11.94
N TRP A 425 12.58 -13.79 10.63
CA TRP A 425 11.35 -13.76 9.83
C TRP A 425 10.19 -14.54 10.46
N LEU A 426 10.43 -15.78 10.91
CA LEU A 426 9.38 -16.64 11.43
C LEU A 426 8.86 -16.13 12.78
N SER A 427 9.76 -15.67 13.66
CA SER A 427 9.39 -15.08 14.95
C SER A 427 8.51 -13.84 14.79
N ILE A 428 8.80 -13.00 13.78
CA ILE A 428 8.01 -11.81 13.44
C ILE A 428 6.58 -12.22 13.03
N LEU A 429 6.47 -13.21 12.14
CA LEU A 429 5.16 -13.70 11.69
C LEU A 429 4.36 -14.31 12.85
N VAL A 430 4.98 -15.14 13.69
CA VAL A 430 4.35 -15.75 14.87
C VAL A 430 3.85 -14.67 15.84
N GLY A 431 4.70 -13.68 16.15
CA GLY A 431 4.33 -12.59 17.05
C GLY A 431 3.10 -11.82 16.58
N GLN A 432 3.03 -11.50 15.28
CA GLN A 432 1.88 -10.83 14.69
C GLN A 432 0.63 -11.73 14.66
N ALA A 433 0.78 -13.00 14.29
CA ALA A 433 -0.34 -13.96 14.20
C ALA A 433 -0.94 -14.28 15.59
N SER A 434 -0.16 -14.10 16.66
CA SER A 434 -0.58 -14.33 18.05
C SER A 434 -1.57 -13.28 18.57
N LEU A 435 -1.84 -12.20 17.83
CA LEU A 435 -2.86 -11.23 18.22
C LEU A 435 -4.26 -11.75 17.87
N ASP A 436 -5.18 -11.68 18.82
CA ASP A 436 -6.52 -12.28 18.70
C ASP A 436 -7.28 -11.80 17.46
N TYR A 437 -7.16 -10.52 17.10
CA TYR A 437 -7.86 -9.92 15.97
C TYR A 437 -7.19 -10.16 14.60
N VAL A 438 -5.98 -10.73 14.55
CA VAL A 438 -5.22 -10.93 13.31
C VAL A 438 -5.68 -12.20 12.59
N GLY A 439 -5.92 -12.08 11.28
CA GLY A 439 -6.23 -13.19 10.39
C GLY A 439 -4.96 -13.74 9.75
N ALA A 440 -4.73 -13.41 8.47
CA ALA A 440 -3.56 -13.85 7.73
C ALA A 440 -2.39 -12.87 7.93
N VAL A 441 -1.18 -13.41 8.12
CA VAL A 441 0.06 -12.64 8.17
C VAL A 441 0.95 -13.03 6.99
N GLY A 442 1.30 -12.05 6.17
CA GLY A 442 2.21 -12.22 5.04
C GLY A 442 3.59 -11.65 5.30
N ALA A 443 4.60 -12.20 4.61
CA ALA A 443 5.95 -11.64 4.54
C ALA A 443 6.13 -10.84 3.24
N LYS A 444 6.96 -9.79 3.25
CA LYS A 444 7.40 -9.13 2.01
C LYS A 444 8.28 -10.08 1.20
N LEU A 445 8.05 -10.15 -0.10
CA LEU A 445 8.84 -10.98 -1.01
C LEU A 445 9.62 -10.12 -2.00
N TYR A 446 10.89 -10.46 -2.16
CA TYR A 446 11.76 -9.92 -3.20
C TYR A 446 11.97 -10.91 -4.33
N TYR A 447 12.21 -10.37 -5.53
CA TYR A 447 12.86 -11.15 -6.57
C TYR A 447 14.28 -11.55 -6.14
N PRO A 448 14.76 -12.76 -6.50
CA PRO A 448 16.01 -13.31 -6.00
C PRO A 448 17.22 -12.36 -6.17
N ASN A 449 18.07 -12.27 -5.14
CA ASN A 449 19.30 -11.47 -5.11
C ASN A 449 19.08 -9.98 -5.44
N SER A 450 17.92 -9.43 -5.12
CA SER A 450 17.57 -8.04 -5.42
C SER A 450 16.93 -7.33 -4.21
N THR A 451 16.60 -6.05 -4.40
CA THR A 451 15.68 -5.29 -3.54
C THR A 451 14.40 -4.93 -4.29
N ILE A 452 14.13 -5.61 -5.41
CA ILE A 452 12.93 -5.38 -6.20
C ILE A 452 11.78 -6.13 -5.54
N ILE A 453 10.73 -5.39 -5.20
CA ILE A 453 9.52 -5.91 -4.57
C ILE A 453 8.80 -6.79 -5.58
N GLN A 454 8.43 -7.99 -5.13
CA GLN A 454 7.49 -8.87 -5.81
C GLN A 454 6.14 -8.89 -5.08
N HIS A 455 6.17 -8.93 -3.75
CA HIS A 455 4.97 -8.87 -2.92
C HIS A 455 5.19 -7.96 -1.72
N CYS A 456 4.25 -7.06 -1.49
CA CYS A 456 4.21 -6.17 -0.34
C CYS A 456 2.78 -6.10 0.21
N GLY A 457 2.01 -7.19 0.07
CA GLY A 457 0.55 -7.21 0.24
C GLY A 457 -0.18 -7.12 -1.11
N ILE A 458 -1.46 -7.47 -1.09
CA ILE A 458 -2.37 -7.39 -2.24
C ILE A 458 -3.38 -6.28 -1.99
N ILE A 459 -3.73 -5.56 -3.06
CA ILE A 459 -4.89 -4.65 -3.13
C ILE A 459 -5.89 -5.16 -4.15
N ASN A 460 -7.14 -4.77 -4.00
CA ASN A 460 -8.22 -5.19 -4.89
C ASN A 460 -8.84 -3.99 -5.63
N ILE A 461 -8.41 -3.82 -6.88
CA ILE A 461 -8.77 -2.69 -7.76
C ILE A 461 -9.68 -3.15 -8.90
N GLN A 462 -10.01 -2.31 -9.88
CA GLN A 462 -10.93 -2.67 -10.98
C GLN A 462 -10.46 -3.84 -11.85
N GLN A 463 -9.15 -4.10 -11.92
CA GLN A 463 -8.61 -5.27 -12.63
C GLN A 463 -8.64 -6.54 -11.77
N GLY A 464 -8.92 -6.40 -10.49
CA GLY A 464 -8.96 -7.47 -9.50
C GLY A 464 -7.84 -7.39 -8.47
N PRO A 465 -7.61 -8.49 -7.72
CA PRO A 465 -6.53 -8.58 -6.75
C PRO A 465 -5.15 -8.50 -7.44
N VAL A 466 -4.31 -7.56 -7.01
CA VAL A 466 -2.95 -7.34 -7.55
C VAL A 466 -1.93 -7.08 -6.44
N HIS A 467 -0.68 -7.49 -6.67
CA HIS A 467 0.42 -7.26 -5.73
C HIS A 467 0.83 -5.78 -5.72
N MET A 468 0.92 -5.19 -4.53
CA MET A 468 1.37 -3.79 -4.36
C MET A 468 2.84 -3.64 -4.75
N PHE A 469 3.15 -2.58 -5.51
CA PHE A 469 4.51 -2.18 -5.87
C PHE A 469 5.35 -3.25 -6.59
N GLY A 470 4.72 -4.24 -7.24
CA GLY A 470 5.43 -5.26 -8.02
C GLY A 470 6.39 -4.62 -9.03
N GLY A 471 7.65 -5.02 -9.01
CA GLY A 471 8.71 -4.49 -9.89
C GLY A 471 9.37 -3.19 -9.40
N CYS A 472 8.91 -2.61 -8.29
CA CYS A 472 9.51 -1.40 -7.72
C CYS A 472 10.76 -1.70 -6.88
N ASP A 473 11.73 -0.78 -6.83
CA ASP A 473 12.89 -0.90 -5.94
C ASP A 473 12.50 -0.47 -4.52
N ASP A 474 12.56 -1.41 -3.58
CA ASP A 474 12.20 -1.18 -2.19
C ASP A 474 13.07 -0.11 -1.54
N LYS A 475 14.21 0.32 -2.11
CA LYS A 475 15.01 1.45 -1.57
C LYS A 475 14.25 2.77 -1.51
N ASN A 476 13.25 2.95 -2.36
CA ASN A 476 12.42 4.15 -2.34
C ASN A 476 11.40 4.10 -1.19
N LEU A 477 10.80 5.26 -0.92
CA LEU A 477 9.67 5.36 -0.02
C LEU A 477 8.41 5.55 -0.86
N TYR A 478 7.45 4.67 -0.69
CA TYR A 478 6.17 4.73 -1.39
C TYR A 478 5.05 5.04 -0.41
N TYR A 479 4.16 5.95 -0.84
CA TYR A 479 2.87 6.27 -0.22
C TYR A 479 2.82 6.15 1.31
N PHE A 480 3.20 7.21 2.03
CA PHE A 480 3.22 7.22 3.52
C PHE A 480 3.94 6.02 4.16
N GLY A 481 4.94 5.46 3.46
CA GLY A 481 5.71 4.32 3.94
C GLY A 481 5.04 2.97 3.78
N ARG A 482 4.11 2.80 2.85
CA ARG A 482 3.39 1.54 2.54
C ARG A 482 4.31 0.35 2.29
N ASN A 483 5.53 0.59 1.84
CA ASN A 483 6.56 -0.44 1.64
C ASN A 483 7.55 -0.59 2.80
N ARG A 484 7.36 0.08 3.94
CA ARG A 484 8.30 0.09 5.07
C ARG A 484 7.65 -0.33 6.36
N LEU A 485 6.50 0.27 6.61
CA LEU A 485 5.71 0.11 7.82
C LEU A 485 4.75 -1.07 7.68
N ASP A 486 4.17 -1.50 8.78
CA ASP A 486 3.22 -2.61 8.78
C ASP A 486 1.80 -2.08 8.54
N PHE A 487 1.05 -2.79 7.70
CA PHE A 487 -0.28 -2.34 7.31
C PHE A 487 -1.25 -3.50 7.24
N ASN A 488 -2.51 -3.20 7.56
CA ASN A 488 -3.59 -4.08 7.16
C ASN A 488 -3.82 -3.97 5.65
N VAL A 489 -4.06 -5.13 5.05
CA VAL A 489 -4.23 -5.31 3.60
C VAL A 489 -5.41 -6.24 3.34
N ILE A 490 -5.99 -6.18 2.14
CA ILE A 490 -7.14 -7.04 1.84
C ILE A 490 -6.72 -8.51 1.75
N ALA A 491 -5.52 -8.78 1.25
CA ALA A 491 -4.96 -10.11 1.17
C ALA A 491 -3.42 -10.11 1.20
N VAL A 492 -2.86 -11.27 1.52
CA VAL A 492 -1.44 -11.61 1.39
C VAL A 492 -1.31 -12.86 0.52
N THR A 493 -0.13 -13.08 -0.06
CA THR A 493 0.05 -14.19 -1.00
C THR A 493 0.27 -15.53 -0.30
N GLY A 494 -0.25 -16.61 -0.89
CA GLY A 494 -0.03 -17.99 -0.45
C GLY A 494 1.42 -18.46 -0.53
N ALA A 495 2.32 -17.69 -1.15
CA ALA A 495 3.75 -18.01 -1.19
C ALA A 495 4.40 -18.00 0.20
N CYS A 496 3.90 -17.16 1.13
CA CYS A 496 4.25 -17.17 2.54
C CYS A 496 3.10 -16.56 3.35
N LEU A 497 2.19 -17.42 3.84
CA LEU A 497 0.97 -17.01 4.56
C LEU A 497 0.88 -17.77 5.88
N MET A 498 0.91 -17.04 6.99
CA MET A 498 0.68 -17.59 8.33
C MET A 498 -0.74 -17.29 8.79
N VAL A 499 -1.36 -18.24 9.48
CA VAL A 499 -2.68 -18.08 10.12
C VAL A 499 -2.77 -18.97 11.36
N ASP A 500 -3.50 -18.50 12.37
CA ASP A 500 -3.89 -19.32 13.50
C ASP A 500 -4.74 -20.53 13.03
N LYS A 501 -4.43 -21.72 13.53
CA LYS A 501 -5.08 -22.95 13.08
C LYS A 501 -6.57 -22.97 13.40
N MET A 502 -7.00 -22.44 14.54
CA MET A 502 -8.41 -22.39 14.91
C MET A 502 -9.17 -21.44 13.99
N LYS A 503 -8.60 -20.26 13.68
CA LYS A 503 -9.18 -19.31 12.71
C LYS A 503 -9.27 -19.92 11.30
N PHE A 504 -8.25 -20.65 10.88
CA PHE A 504 -8.26 -21.37 9.59
C PHE A 504 -9.38 -22.42 9.52
N GLN A 505 -9.60 -23.17 10.61
CA GLN A 505 -10.66 -24.16 10.71
C GLN A 505 -12.05 -23.51 10.75
N GLU A 506 -12.19 -22.41 11.48
CA GLU A 506 -13.42 -21.63 11.62
C GLU A 506 -13.95 -21.19 10.25
N ILE A 507 -13.08 -20.66 9.39
CA ILE A 507 -13.45 -20.18 8.05
C ILE A 507 -13.54 -21.30 6.99
N GLY A 508 -13.31 -22.55 7.37
CA GLY A 508 -13.38 -23.71 6.48
C GLY A 508 -12.18 -23.92 5.55
N GLY A 509 -11.00 -23.41 5.90
CA GLY A 509 -9.74 -23.65 5.16
C GLY A 509 -9.70 -23.06 3.74
N PHE A 510 -8.85 -23.62 2.85
CA PHE A 510 -8.80 -23.18 1.45
C PHE A 510 -9.98 -23.74 0.64
N ASP A 511 -10.51 -22.95 -0.31
CA ASP A 511 -11.52 -23.43 -1.26
C ASP A 511 -10.87 -24.25 -2.38
N GLU A 512 -11.12 -25.56 -2.39
CA GLU A 512 -10.57 -26.49 -3.37
C GLU A 512 -11.08 -26.26 -4.80
N LYS A 513 -12.11 -25.42 -5.01
CA LYS A 513 -12.54 -25.00 -6.35
C LYS A 513 -11.61 -23.96 -6.97
N LEU A 514 -10.82 -23.27 -6.15
CA LEU A 514 -9.78 -22.34 -6.58
C LEU A 514 -8.45 -23.09 -6.57
N ALA A 515 -8.22 -23.91 -7.59
CA ALA A 515 -7.13 -24.89 -7.58
C ALA A 515 -5.75 -24.24 -7.76
N VAL A 516 -5.67 -23.08 -8.43
CA VAL A 516 -4.39 -22.49 -8.87
C VAL A 516 -4.27 -21.00 -8.55
N THR A 517 -5.29 -20.19 -8.80
CA THR A 517 -5.26 -18.73 -8.57
C THR A 517 -6.29 -18.31 -7.52
N TYR A 518 -6.05 -17.17 -6.88
CA TYR A 518 -6.94 -16.52 -5.92
C TYR A 518 -7.35 -17.32 -4.68
N ASN A 519 -6.79 -18.50 -4.44
CA ASN A 519 -7.07 -19.31 -3.25
C ASN A 519 -6.63 -18.63 -1.94
N ASP A 520 -5.48 -17.95 -1.98
CA ASP A 520 -4.95 -17.11 -0.92
C ASP A 520 -5.81 -15.87 -0.68
N VAL A 521 -6.28 -15.24 -1.76
CA VAL A 521 -7.21 -14.10 -1.69
C VAL A 521 -8.56 -14.50 -1.11
N ASP A 522 -9.13 -15.64 -1.52
CA ASP A 522 -10.37 -16.20 -0.94
C ASP A 522 -10.23 -16.46 0.56
N LEU A 523 -9.13 -17.07 0.98
CA LEU A 523 -8.84 -17.30 2.41
C LEU A 523 -8.81 -15.97 3.18
N CYS A 524 -8.10 -14.97 2.64
CA CYS A 524 -8.01 -13.64 3.23
C CYS A 524 -9.35 -12.90 3.29
N PHE A 525 -10.20 -13.04 2.26
CA PHE A 525 -11.54 -12.46 2.24
C PHE A 525 -12.45 -13.09 3.30
N LYS A 526 -12.41 -14.42 3.45
CA LYS A 526 -13.16 -15.11 4.52
C LYS A 526 -12.72 -14.64 5.90
N LEU A 527 -11.43 -14.46 6.14
CA LEU A 527 -10.91 -13.94 7.42
C LEU A 527 -11.47 -12.54 7.73
N LEU A 528 -11.48 -11.64 6.74
CA LEU A 528 -12.06 -10.30 6.89
C LEU A 528 -13.57 -10.34 7.15
N GLU A 529 -14.30 -11.24 6.49
CA GLU A 529 -15.74 -11.43 6.70
C GLU A 529 -16.08 -11.96 8.09
N HIS A 530 -15.16 -12.68 8.73
CA HIS A 530 -15.26 -13.14 10.12
C HIS A 530 -14.75 -12.10 11.15
N GLY A 531 -14.37 -10.90 10.70
CA GLY A 531 -13.96 -9.81 11.57
C GLY A 531 -12.47 -9.80 11.96
N TYR A 532 -11.66 -10.68 11.35
CA TYR A 532 -10.21 -10.65 11.50
C TYR A 532 -9.56 -9.66 10.55
N TYR A 533 -8.31 -9.28 10.81
CA TYR A 533 -7.53 -8.38 9.96
C TYR A 533 -6.30 -9.05 9.38
N ASN A 534 -6.13 -9.00 8.05
CA ASN A 534 -4.91 -9.49 7.42
C ASN A 534 -3.82 -8.40 7.48
N VAL A 535 -2.56 -8.82 7.63
CA VAL A 535 -1.41 -7.93 7.85
C VAL A 535 -0.25 -8.33 6.95
N ILE A 536 0.37 -7.35 6.30
CA ILE A 536 1.69 -7.53 5.67
C ILE A 536 2.78 -7.05 6.64
N ARG A 537 3.73 -7.93 6.96
CA ARG A 537 4.95 -7.60 7.70
C ARG A 537 6.05 -7.23 6.71
N ASN A 538 6.40 -5.94 6.69
CA ASN A 538 7.38 -5.40 5.74
C ASN A 538 8.84 -5.55 6.22
N ASP A 539 9.02 -5.99 7.46
CA ASP A 539 10.28 -6.30 8.14
C ASP A 539 10.67 -7.80 8.04
N ALA A 540 9.68 -8.70 7.95
CA ALA A 540 9.86 -10.10 7.54
C ALA A 540 10.00 -10.19 6.01
N ILE A 541 11.23 -10.44 5.53
CA ILE A 541 11.54 -10.40 4.10
C ILE A 541 12.18 -11.71 3.64
N LEU A 542 11.65 -12.27 2.55
CA LEU A 542 12.11 -13.52 1.93
C LEU A 542 12.36 -13.32 0.42
N TYR A 543 13.13 -14.22 -0.19
CA TYR A 543 13.22 -14.31 -1.65
C TYR A 543 12.21 -15.32 -2.16
N HIS A 544 11.58 -15.02 -3.29
CA HIS A 544 10.66 -15.95 -3.97
C HIS A 544 11.10 -16.08 -5.42
N HIS A 545 11.48 -17.29 -5.83
CA HIS A 545 12.05 -17.58 -7.15
C HIS A 545 10.97 -17.84 -8.22
N GLU A 546 9.84 -17.14 -8.13
CA GLU A 546 8.61 -17.28 -8.93
C GLU A 546 8.78 -17.80 -10.37
N SER A 547 7.79 -18.57 -10.82
CA SER A 547 7.72 -19.20 -12.16
C SER A 547 8.67 -20.39 -12.38
N ILE A 548 9.40 -20.86 -11.37
CA ILE A 548 10.19 -22.11 -11.49
C ILE A 548 9.29 -23.35 -11.44
N SER A 549 8.32 -23.42 -10.53
CA SER A 549 7.43 -24.59 -10.38
C SER A 549 6.11 -24.46 -11.13
N ARG A 550 5.57 -23.23 -11.28
CA ARG A 550 4.23 -22.95 -11.83
C ARG A 550 4.18 -22.61 -13.34
N GLY A 551 5.22 -21.98 -13.87
CA GLY A 551 5.18 -21.31 -15.19
C GLY A 551 4.17 -20.15 -15.24
N ASN A 552 4.19 -19.32 -16.31
CA ASN A 552 3.33 -18.14 -16.44
C ASN A 552 1.90 -18.51 -16.88
N ASP A 553 0.87 -17.89 -16.28
CA ASP A 553 -0.56 -18.09 -16.61
C ASP A 553 -1.02 -17.26 -17.83
N VAL A 554 -0.28 -16.20 -18.20
CA VAL A 554 -0.62 -15.29 -19.32
C VAL A 554 -0.24 -15.89 -20.68
N LEU A 555 0.72 -16.80 -20.73
CA LEU A 555 1.26 -17.38 -21.97
C LEU A 555 0.45 -18.59 -22.49
N ASP A 556 -0.72 -18.86 -21.90
CA ASP A 556 -1.56 -20.01 -22.23
C ASP A 556 -3.05 -19.63 -22.09
N ASP A 557 -3.78 -19.61 -23.20
CA ASP A 557 -5.20 -19.25 -23.25
C ASP A 557 -6.06 -20.03 -22.26
N LYS A 558 -5.72 -21.30 -21.99
CA LYS A 558 -6.45 -22.10 -21.01
C LYS A 558 -6.23 -21.60 -19.60
N LYS A 559 -5.00 -21.17 -19.28
CA LYS A 559 -4.66 -20.61 -17.97
C LYS A 559 -5.26 -19.22 -17.78
N MET A 560 -5.29 -18.40 -18.82
CA MET A 560 -5.96 -17.09 -18.78
C MET A 560 -7.48 -17.23 -18.60
N ARG A 561 -8.16 -18.09 -19.39
CA ARG A 561 -9.59 -18.36 -19.19
C ARG A 561 -9.89 -18.91 -17.79
N ARG A 562 -9.02 -19.76 -17.24
CA ARG A 562 -9.11 -20.21 -15.85
C ARG A 562 -8.96 -19.06 -14.86
N LEU A 563 -7.97 -18.17 -15.05
CA LEU A 563 -7.75 -17.00 -14.20
C LEU A 563 -9.02 -16.12 -14.15
N ILE A 564 -9.61 -15.78 -15.31
CA ILE A 564 -10.87 -15.04 -15.36
C ILE A 564 -11.97 -15.82 -14.64
N GLN A 565 -12.14 -17.11 -14.92
CA GLN A 565 -13.20 -17.91 -14.31
C GLN A 565 -13.06 -18.03 -12.79
N GLU A 566 -11.84 -18.20 -12.27
CA GLU A 566 -11.54 -18.23 -10.84
C GLU A 566 -11.78 -16.86 -10.19
N ARG A 567 -11.45 -15.74 -10.87
CA ARG A 567 -11.77 -14.38 -10.41
C ARG A 567 -13.28 -14.14 -10.32
N GLU A 568 -14.04 -14.56 -11.33
CA GLU A 568 -15.50 -14.45 -11.32
C GLU A 568 -16.11 -15.30 -10.18
N ASN A 569 -15.54 -16.47 -9.91
CA ASN A 569 -15.98 -17.32 -8.80
C ASN A 569 -15.67 -16.67 -7.44
N LEU A 570 -14.47 -16.07 -7.30
CA LEU A 570 -14.08 -15.31 -6.11
C LEU A 570 -15.11 -14.23 -5.79
N TYR A 571 -15.48 -13.40 -6.77
CA TYR A 571 -16.43 -12.31 -6.55
C TYR A 571 -17.88 -12.75 -6.37
N LYS A 572 -18.30 -13.83 -7.02
CA LYS A 572 -19.62 -14.43 -6.74
C LYS A 572 -19.73 -14.89 -5.29
N LYS A 573 -18.64 -15.39 -4.72
CA LYS A 573 -18.57 -15.82 -3.32
C LYS A 573 -18.45 -14.65 -2.36
N HIS A 574 -17.71 -13.61 -2.75
CA HIS A 574 -17.42 -12.44 -1.93
C HIS A 574 -17.90 -11.12 -2.56
N PRO A 575 -19.22 -10.92 -2.74
CA PRO A 575 -19.76 -9.78 -3.47
C PRO A 575 -19.44 -8.43 -2.82
N LYS A 576 -19.18 -8.40 -1.51
CA LYS A 576 -18.79 -7.19 -0.75
C LYS A 576 -17.48 -6.58 -1.27
N TYR A 577 -16.59 -7.41 -1.82
CA TYR A 577 -15.27 -7.01 -2.31
C TYR A 577 -15.23 -6.89 -3.85
N TYR A 578 -16.36 -6.90 -4.55
CA TYR A 578 -16.35 -6.65 -5.98
C TYR A 578 -15.84 -5.22 -6.26
N TYR A 579 -14.62 -5.11 -6.80
CA TYR A 579 -13.88 -3.85 -7.04
C TYR A 579 -13.86 -2.89 -5.84
N ARG A 580 -13.81 -3.44 -4.64
CA ARG A 580 -13.75 -2.68 -3.40
C ARG A 580 -12.68 -3.25 -2.50
N ASP A 581 -11.94 -2.36 -1.88
CA ASP A 581 -10.90 -2.69 -0.90
C ASP A 581 -11.01 -1.72 0.27
N PRO A 582 -11.22 -2.21 1.51
CA PRO A 582 -11.31 -1.34 2.69
C PRO A 582 -9.96 -0.68 3.03
N PHE A 583 -8.83 -1.22 2.56
CA PHE A 583 -7.50 -0.71 2.85
C PHE A 583 -6.86 0.04 1.67
N TYR A 584 -7.62 0.29 0.59
CA TYR A 584 -7.20 1.07 -0.58
C TYR A 584 -8.28 2.09 -0.95
N SER A 585 -7.94 3.38 -0.89
CA SER A 585 -8.92 4.44 -1.06
C SER A 585 -9.51 4.49 -2.47
N PRO A 586 -10.83 4.78 -2.63
CA PRO A 586 -11.44 5.03 -3.93
C PRO A 586 -10.90 6.28 -4.63
N ASN A 587 -10.19 7.16 -3.91
CA ASN A 587 -9.55 8.37 -4.45
C ASN A 587 -8.19 8.07 -5.13
N LEU A 588 -7.72 6.82 -5.06
CA LEU A 588 -6.51 6.33 -5.71
C LEU A 588 -6.83 5.56 -7.00
N SER A 589 -5.83 5.42 -7.85
CA SER A 589 -5.97 4.79 -9.17
C SER A 589 -6.48 3.36 -9.07
N GLN A 590 -7.61 3.10 -9.72
CA GLN A 590 -8.22 1.77 -9.74
C GLN A 590 -7.63 0.83 -10.82
N VAL A 591 -6.56 1.25 -11.49
CA VAL A 591 -5.88 0.50 -12.57
C VAL A 591 -4.37 0.39 -12.37
N HIS A 592 -3.80 1.14 -11.41
CA HIS A 592 -2.38 1.10 -11.08
C HIS A 592 -2.15 0.68 -9.62
N ASN A 593 -1.11 -0.12 -9.40
CA ASN A 593 -0.76 -0.70 -8.10
C ASN A 593 0.29 0.10 -7.30
N ASP A 594 0.45 1.38 -7.61
CA ASP A 594 1.48 2.27 -7.06
C ASP A 594 0.93 3.48 -6.28
N PHE A 595 -0.36 3.47 -5.94
CA PHE A 595 -1.00 4.47 -5.07
C PHE A 595 -0.97 5.91 -5.62
N ARG A 596 -0.99 6.09 -6.94
CA ARG A 596 -1.19 7.40 -7.55
C ARG A 596 -2.65 7.87 -7.45
N ILE A 597 -2.86 9.19 -7.50
CA ILE A 597 -4.19 9.83 -7.39
C ILE A 597 -5.06 9.48 -8.60
N TYR A 598 -6.36 9.25 -8.39
CA TYR A 598 -7.32 9.02 -9.47
C TYR A 598 -7.95 10.34 -9.98
N VAL A 599 -7.66 10.73 -11.22
CA VAL A 599 -8.31 11.88 -11.87
C VAL A 599 -9.17 11.43 -13.06
N LYS A 600 -10.48 11.71 -13.02
CA LYS A 600 -11.44 11.32 -14.07
C LYS A 600 -11.16 12.09 -15.36
N GLY A 601 -11.06 11.40 -16.49
CA GLY A 601 -10.91 12.03 -17.81
C GLY A 601 -9.53 12.65 -18.10
N ASN A 602 -8.55 12.53 -17.20
CA ASN A 602 -7.18 12.82 -17.55
C ASN A 602 -6.71 11.70 -18.48
N GLY A 603 -6.26 12.02 -19.70
CA GLY A 603 -5.69 11.05 -20.65
C GLY A 603 -4.39 10.37 -20.18
N GLU A 604 -4.08 10.49 -18.87
CA GLU A 604 -3.00 9.82 -18.13
C GLU A 604 -3.52 8.62 -17.30
N ASN A 605 -4.83 8.53 -17.07
CA ASN A 605 -5.50 7.28 -16.68
C ASN A 605 -5.89 6.43 -17.91
N LYS A 606 -5.77 7.01 -19.11
CA LYS A 606 -5.51 6.23 -20.31
C LYS A 606 -4.00 6.12 -20.44
N PRO A 607 -3.44 4.96 -20.70
CA PRO A 607 -2.02 4.90 -20.97
C PRO A 607 -1.68 5.76 -22.19
N THR A 608 -0.45 6.30 -22.26
CA THR A 608 0.01 6.98 -23.47
C THR A 608 0.09 5.94 -24.59
N MET A 609 -0.80 6.07 -25.57
CA MET A 609 -0.86 5.15 -26.70
C MET A 609 0.39 5.24 -27.55
N ASN A 610 0.94 4.08 -27.86
CA ASN A 610 2.06 3.96 -28.76
C ASN A 610 1.56 4.09 -30.20
N HIS A 611 2.38 4.71 -31.06
CA HIS A 611 2.00 4.93 -32.45
C HIS A 611 1.93 3.59 -33.19
N VAL A 612 0.75 3.26 -33.70
CA VAL A 612 0.49 2.07 -34.52
C VAL A 612 0.49 2.45 -35.99
N LYS A 613 1.28 1.72 -36.79
CA LYS A 613 1.38 1.92 -38.24
C LYS A 613 1.00 0.64 -38.97
N LYS A 614 -0.05 0.69 -39.80
CA LYS A 614 -0.38 -0.40 -40.73
C LYS A 614 0.66 -0.47 -41.86
N ILE A 615 1.11 -1.68 -42.19
CA ILE A 615 2.04 -1.94 -43.29
C ILE A 615 1.48 -3.01 -44.24
N ASP A 616 1.77 -2.89 -45.54
CA ASP A 616 1.13 -3.69 -46.60
C ASP A 616 1.56 -5.17 -46.61
N SER A 617 2.80 -5.47 -46.20
CA SER A 617 3.27 -6.85 -45.99
C SER A 617 4.58 -6.89 -45.21
N PHE A 618 4.74 -7.87 -44.32
CA PHE A 618 6.00 -8.21 -43.65
C PHE A 618 7.15 -8.56 -44.62
N ASP A 619 6.81 -9.14 -45.77
CA ASP A 619 7.75 -9.74 -46.73
C ASP A 619 8.56 -8.70 -47.52
N LYS A 620 9.60 -8.14 -46.89
CA LYS A 620 10.95 -7.83 -47.46
C LYS A 620 11.82 -6.89 -46.62
N GLU A 621 11.30 -6.26 -45.56
CA GLU A 621 12.03 -5.20 -44.85
C GLU A 621 12.89 -5.69 -43.66
N PHE A 622 12.49 -6.75 -42.97
CA PHE A 622 13.16 -7.22 -41.75
C PHE A 622 13.87 -8.55 -41.96
N LYS A 623 15.13 -8.64 -41.54
CA LYS A 623 15.92 -9.89 -41.57
C LYS A 623 16.17 -10.39 -40.16
N LEU A 624 15.96 -11.70 -39.94
CA LEU A 624 16.28 -12.38 -38.69
C LEU A 624 17.76 -12.20 -38.34
N ASP A 625 18.03 -11.79 -37.11
CA ASP A 625 19.38 -11.66 -36.56
C ASP A 625 19.45 -12.38 -35.22
N SER A 626 19.97 -13.62 -35.25
CA SER A 626 20.12 -14.50 -34.09
C SER A 626 21.04 -13.96 -32.99
N ARG A 627 21.66 -12.80 -33.19
CA ARG A 627 22.49 -12.11 -32.19
C ARG A 627 21.67 -11.13 -31.34
N ILE A 628 20.38 -10.99 -31.61
CA ILE A 628 19.47 -10.19 -30.80
C ILE A 628 18.91 -11.09 -29.69
N ARG A 629 19.18 -10.72 -28.43
CA ARG A 629 18.49 -11.25 -27.26
C ARG A 629 17.27 -10.40 -27.02
N ALA A 630 16.09 -10.99 -27.05
CA ALA A 630 14.85 -10.30 -26.80
C ALA A 630 13.85 -11.21 -26.07
N LYS A 631 12.89 -10.60 -25.37
CA LYS A 631 11.84 -11.31 -24.64
C LYS A 631 10.64 -10.38 -24.38
N PHE A 632 9.43 -10.94 -24.42
CA PHE A 632 8.23 -10.34 -23.83
C PHE A 632 8.16 -10.72 -22.34
N ASP A 633 8.16 -9.73 -21.46
CA ASP A 633 8.12 -9.91 -20.00
C ASP A 633 6.69 -9.91 -19.46
N CYS A 634 5.81 -9.08 -20.05
CA CYS A 634 4.42 -8.93 -19.63
C CYS A 634 3.54 -8.66 -20.86
N ILE A 635 2.38 -9.31 -20.91
CA ILE A 635 1.32 -9.07 -21.88
C ILE A 635 0.02 -9.02 -21.07
N SER A 636 -0.73 -7.94 -21.12
CA SER A 636 -1.99 -7.84 -20.39
C SER A 636 -3.02 -7.02 -21.14
N ILE A 637 -4.24 -7.52 -21.23
CA ILE A 637 -5.38 -6.77 -21.76
C ILE A 637 -6.05 -6.07 -20.58
N ASP A 638 -6.03 -4.75 -20.60
CA ASP A 638 -6.69 -3.89 -19.61
C ASP A 638 -8.21 -3.86 -19.88
N CYS A 639 -8.99 -3.63 -18.82
CA CYS A 639 -10.45 -3.63 -18.81
C CYS A 639 -11.13 -2.46 -19.58
N TRP A 640 -10.34 -1.70 -20.34
CA TRP A 640 -10.75 -0.52 -21.11
C TRP A 640 -10.41 -0.64 -22.60
N ASP A 641 -10.35 -1.88 -23.12
CA ASP A 641 -10.02 -2.15 -24.52
C ASP A 641 -8.57 -1.75 -24.87
N TYR A 642 -7.61 -1.86 -23.94
CA TYR A 642 -6.18 -1.55 -24.17
C TYR A 642 -5.28 -2.77 -23.95
N ILE A 643 -4.26 -2.95 -24.79
CA ILE A 643 -3.23 -3.99 -24.67
C ILE A 643 -1.95 -3.36 -24.14
N PHE A 644 -1.49 -3.79 -22.97
CA PHE A 644 -0.18 -3.44 -22.42
C PHE A 644 0.83 -4.56 -22.70
N LEU A 645 2.00 -4.18 -23.22
CA LEU A 645 3.12 -5.08 -23.47
C LEU A 645 4.40 -4.50 -22.90
N GLN A 646 5.24 -5.37 -22.38
CA GLN A 646 6.56 -5.01 -21.87
C GLN A 646 7.57 -6.09 -22.21
N GLY A 647 8.83 -5.70 -22.38
CA GLY A 647 9.91 -6.64 -22.61
C GLY A 647 11.27 -5.97 -22.72
N TYR A 648 12.22 -6.63 -23.35
CA TYR A 648 13.53 -6.08 -23.67
C TYR A 648 14.06 -6.62 -25.00
N ALA A 649 14.98 -5.88 -25.63
CA ALA A 649 15.75 -6.39 -26.78
C ALA A 649 17.12 -5.71 -26.92
N PHE A 650 18.18 -6.49 -27.11
CA PHE A 650 19.53 -5.96 -27.31
C PHE A 650 20.41 -6.89 -28.16
N PHE A 651 21.44 -6.34 -28.82
CA PHE A 651 22.44 -7.15 -29.52
C PHE A 651 23.50 -7.66 -28.55
N GLU A 652 23.73 -8.97 -28.53
CA GLU A 652 24.73 -9.62 -27.68
C GLU A 652 26.14 -9.08 -27.93
N ASN A 653 26.48 -8.73 -29.17
CA ASN A 653 27.83 -8.36 -29.58
C ASN A 653 28.05 -6.84 -29.69
N ARG A 654 27.09 -6.00 -29.29
CA ARG A 654 27.21 -4.53 -29.35
C ARG A 654 27.36 -3.92 -27.98
N ILE A 655 28.16 -2.86 -27.90
CA ILE A 655 28.43 -2.15 -26.63
C ILE A 655 27.37 -1.06 -26.36
N ASN A 656 26.78 -0.47 -27.40
CA ASN A 656 25.91 0.72 -27.28
C ASN A 656 24.41 0.40 -27.37
N ASN A 657 23.93 -0.66 -26.70
CA ASN A 657 22.54 -1.09 -26.84
C ASN A 657 21.53 -0.03 -26.35
N ASN A 658 21.86 0.76 -25.32
CA ASN A 658 21.03 1.85 -24.82
C ASN A 658 20.55 2.89 -25.87
N LYS A 659 21.21 2.99 -27.05
CA LYS A 659 20.77 3.89 -28.14
C LYS A 659 19.69 3.29 -29.02
N ARG A 660 19.56 1.96 -29.07
CA ARG A 660 18.72 1.25 -30.03
C ARG A 660 17.26 1.35 -29.64
N ILE A 661 16.37 1.28 -30.63
CA ILE A 661 14.93 1.38 -30.41
C ILE A 661 14.32 0.03 -30.75
N SER A 662 13.48 -0.46 -29.84
CA SER A 662 12.66 -1.62 -30.09
C SER A 662 11.33 -1.18 -30.70
N GLN A 663 10.84 -1.96 -31.64
CA GLN A 663 9.50 -1.87 -32.19
C GLN A 663 8.87 -3.26 -32.10
N LEU A 664 7.55 -3.32 -32.09
CA LEU A 664 6.81 -4.57 -32.16
C LEU A 664 6.11 -4.68 -33.50
N LEU A 665 6.15 -5.87 -34.05
CA LEU A 665 5.44 -6.23 -35.27
C LEU A 665 4.32 -7.19 -34.90
N PHE A 666 3.12 -6.96 -35.42
CA PHE A 666 1.96 -7.81 -35.25
C PHE A 666 1.48 -8.24 -36.62
N GLU A 667 1.48 -9.54 -36.88
CA GLU A 667 1.04 -10.14 -38.14
C GLU A 667 -0.28 -10.86 -37.92
N GLY A 668 -1.37 -10.28 -38.42
CA GLY A 668 -2.70 -10.87 -38.43
C GLY A 668 -3.05 -11.45 -39.81
N GLU A 669 -4.26 -12.02 -39.92
CA GLU A 669 -4.75 -12.61 -41.16
C GLU A 669 -5.01 -11.56 -42.27
N THR A 670 -5.47 -10.37 -41.90
CA THR A 670 -5.88 -9.31 -42.83
C THR A 670 -5.03 -8.05 -42.75
N GLU A 671 -4.25 -7.88 -41.67
CA GLU A 671 -3.36 -6.73 -41.52
C GLU A 671 -2.02 -7.04 -40.85
N THR A 672 -1.04 -6.16 -41.05
CA THR A 672 0.23 -6.18 -40.33
C THR A 672 0.47 -4.81 -39.71
N LEU A 673 0.77 -4.77 -38.41
CA LEU A 673 0.93 -3.56 -37.62
C LEU A 673 2.37 -3.44 -37.10
N LEU A 674 2.96 -2.25 -37.21
CA LEU A 674 4.24 -1.91 -36.63
C LEU A 674 4.05 -0.86 -35.54
N ILE A 675 4.61 -1.12 -34.38
CA ILE A 675 4.32 -0.39 -33.15
C ILE A 675 5.61 0.11 -32.53
N ASP A 676 5.68 1.42 -32.30
CA ASP A 676 6.80 2.03 -31.58
C ASP A 676 6.74 1.73 -30.09
N THR A 677 7.87 1.51 -29.42
CA THR A 677 7.89 1.26 -27.97
C THR A 677 8.48 2.43 -27.18
N ASN A 678 8.09 2.55 -25.91
CA ASN A 678 8.71 3.46 -24.96
C ASN A 678 9.87 2.77 -24.26
N LYS A 679 11.01 3.45 -24.13
CA LYS A 679 12.15 2.92 -23.38
C LYS A 679 11.89 2.95 -21.88
N ILE A 680 12.24 1.86 -21.21
CA ILE A 680 12.26 1.77 -19.75
C ILE A 680 13.67 1.47 -19.24
N TYR A 681 14.02 2.06 -18.09
CA TYR A 681 15.27 1.76 -17.42
C TYR A 681 15.18 0.44 -16.65
N ARG A 682 16.04 -0.52 -17.00
CA ARG A 682 16.07 -1.89 -16.46
C ARG A 682 17.48 -2.26 -16.00
N PRO A 683 17.87 -1.92 -14.75
CA PRO A 683 19.23 -2.15 -14.24
C PRO A 683 19.57 -3.64 -14.07
N ASP A 684 18.55 -4.47 -13.92
CA ASP A 684 18.59 -5.94 -13.81
C ASP A 684 19.08 -6.62 -15.09
N LEU A 685 18.90 -6.01 -16.27
CA LEU A 685 19.31 -6.60 -17.54
C LEU A 685 20.83 -6.84 -17.64
N ARG A 686 21.66 -6.09 -16.92
CA ARG A 686 23.11 -6.39 -16.83
C ARG A 686 23.40 -7.74 -16.20
N VAL A 687 22.63 -8.08 -15.16
CA VAL A 687 22.74 -9.33 -14.43
C VAL A 687 22.16 -10.45 -15.29
N LEU A 688 20.94 -10.27 -15.80
CA LEU A 688 20.25 -11.25 -16.65
C LEU A 688 21.01 -11.59 -17.93
N ALA A 689 21.64 -10.59 -18.55
CA ALA A 689 22.41 -10.79 -19.78
C ALA A 689 23.88 -11.14 -19.53
N ASN A 690 24.31 -11.26 -18.26
CA ASN A 690 25.70 -11.48 -17.86
C ASN A 690 26.70 -10.61 -18.64
N THR A 691 26.41 -9.31 -18.78
CA THR A 691 27.12 -8.44 -19.70
C THR A 691 27.39 -7.06 -19.13
N ARG A 692 28.57 -6.51 -19.45
CA ARG A 692 28.93 -5.11 -19.18
C ARG A 692 28.56 -4.16 -20.32
N LYS A 693 27.96 -4.69 -21.40
CA LYS A 693 27.53 -3.92 -22.56
C LYS A 693 26.31 -3.11 -22.13
N TYR A 694 26.26 -1.80 -22.41
CA TYR A 694 25.24 -0.89 -21.88
C TYR A 694 23.82 -1.33 -22.31
N VAL A 695 23.14 -2.12 -21.47
CA VAL A 695 21.79 -2.71 -21.70
C VAL A 695 20.70 -2.17 -20.77
N ASN A 696 21.03 -1.27 -19.85
CA ASN A 696 20.04 -0.81 -18.86
C ASN A 696 18.92 0.08 -19.44
N LEU A 697 19.01 0.48 -20.71
CA LEU A 697 17.94 1.17 -21.45
C LEU A 697 17.56 0.40 -22.71
N THR A 698 17.50 -0.92 -22.60
CA THR A 698 17.02 -1.80 -23.68
C THR A 698 15.71 -2.48 -23.33
N GLY A 699 15.18 -2.22 -22.13
CA GLY A 699 13.81 -2.55 -21.80
C GLY A 699 12.87 -1.60 -22.53
N TRP A 700 11.70 -2.10 -22.85
CA TRP A 700 10.65 -1.33 -23.51
C TRP A 700 9.26 -1.69 -22.95
N ASN A 701 8.31 -0.77 -23.07
CA ASN A 701 6.89 -1.04 -22.89
C ASN A 701 6.05 -0.33 -23.97
N CYS A 702 4.83 -0.80 -24.20
CA CYS A 702 3.86 -0.11 -25.03
C CYS A 702 2.43 -0.36 -24.54
N TYR A 703 1.56 0.60 -24.84
CA TYR A 703 0.13 0.50 -24.63
C TYR A 703 -0.59 0.76 -25.95
N LEU A 704 -1.57 -0.08 -26.28
CA LEU A 704 -2.19 -0.19 -27.61
C LEU A 704 -3.70 -0.25 -27.47
N ASP A 705 -4.43 0.37 -28.39
CA ASP A 705 -5.89 0.37 -28.37
C ASP A 705 -6.34 -0.89 -29.08
N SER A 706 -7.08 -1.76 -28.40
CA SER A 706 -7.56 -3.00 -29.01
C SER A 706 -8.54 -2.72 -30.16
N GLU A 707 -9.17 -1.53 -30.22
CA GLU A 707 -9.97 -1.14 -31.38
C GLU A 707 -9.12 -0.96 -32.66
N GLU A 708 -7.80 -0.79 -32.54
CA GLU A 708 -6.89 -0.69 -33.70
C GLU A 708 -6.54 -2.05 -34.31
N PHE A 709 -6.94 -3.16 -33.66
CA PHE A 709 -6.69 -4.53 -34.08
C PHE A 709 -7.97 -5.19 -34.60
N HIS A 710 -7.98 -5.54 -35.88
CA HIS A 710 -9.16 -6.08 -36.57
C HIS A 710 -9.19 -7.60 -36.69
N ASP A 711 -8.01 -8.24 -36.65
CA ASP A 711 -7.89 -9.69 -36.64
C ASP A 711 -8.05 -10.24 -35.23
N LYS A 712 -8.53 -11.49 -35.11
CA LYS A 712 -8.69 -12.14 -33.80
C LYS A 712 -7.38 -12.66 -33.20
N LYS A 713 -6.36 -12.79 -34.04
CA LYS A 713 -5.07 -13.40 -33.71
C LYS A 713 -3.97 -12.64 -34.42
N TYR A 714 -2.89 -12.37 -33.68
CA TYR A 714 -1.67 -11.80 -34.22
C TYR A 714 -0.45 -12.60 -33.76
N ILE A 715 0.52 -12.74 -34.66
CA ILE A 715 1.88 -13.15 -34.29
C ILE A 715 2.68 -11.89 -34.00
N MET A 716 3.12 -11.75 -32.75
CA MET A 716 3.95 -10.65 -32.28
C MET A 716 5.43 -10.98 -32.42
N ARG A 717 6.22 -10.05 -32.97
CA ARG A 717 7.69 -10.17 -33.07
C ARG A 717 8.38 -8.91 -32.62
N ILE A 718 9.58 -9.04 -32.05
CA ILE A 718 10.37 -7.88 -31.63
C ILE A 718 11.34 -7.49 -32.75
N ILE A 719 11.33 -6.21 -33.10
CA ILE A 719 12.27 -5.59 -34.02
C ILE A 719 13.20 -4.68 -33.23
N LEU A 720 14.51 -4.80 -33.46
CA LEU A 720 15.53 -3.92 -32.89
C LEU A 720 16.32 -3.25 -34.01
N ASP A 721 16.20 -1.93 -34.15
CA ASP A 721 16.81 -1.13 -35.22
C ASP A 721 16.61 -1.74 -36.63
N GLY A 722 15.38 -2.13 -36.95
CA GLY A 722 15.03 -2.68 -38.26
C GLY A 722 15.52 -4.11 -38.50
N LYS A 723 15.88 -4.84 -37.45
CA LYS A 723 16.21 -6.27 -37.53
C LYS A 723 15.31 -7.09 -36.63
N LEU A 724 14.88 -8.25 -37.13
CA LEU A 724 13.97 -9.13 -36.43
C LEU A 724 14.74 -9.97 -35.40
N ALA A 725 14.25 -9.99 -34.17
CA ALA A 725 14.73 -10.89 -33.14
C ALA A 725 14.13 -12.29 -33.33
N ASP A 726 14.84 -13.30 -32.82
CA ASP A 726 14.36 -14.69 -32.80
C ASP A 726 13.43 -14.91 -31.60
N VAL A 727 12.29 -14.21 -31.63
CA VAL A 727 11.25 -14.26 -30.60
C VAL A 727 9.91 -13.96 -31.25
N GLU A 728 8.96 -14.88 -31.04
CA GLU A 728 7.58 -14.74 -31.47
C GLU A 728 6.64 -15.13 -30.34
N GLU A 729 5.54 -14.40 -30.21
CA GLU A 729 4.47 -14.65 -29.23
C GLU A 729 3.13 -14.52 -29.95
N GLU A 730 2.14 -15.35 -29.62
CA GLU A 730 0.79 -15.22 -30.18
C GLU A 730 -0.07 -14.35 -29.24
N LEU A 731 -0.84 -13.42 -29.82
CA LEU A 731 -1.83 -12.62 -29.11
C LEU A 731 -3.22 -12.90 -29.69
N GLU A 732 -4.12 -13.42 -28.85
CA GLU A 732 -5.55 -13.60 -29.15
C GLU A 732 -6.33 -12.44 -28.50
N LEU A 733 -7.11 -11.70 -29.29
CA LEU A 733 -7.82 -10.47 -28.89
C LEU A 733 -9.33 -10.67 -28.74
#